data_AF-A0A1B6ABY1-F1
#
_entry.id   AF-A0A1B6ABY1-F1
#
_cell.length_a   1.000
_cell.length_b   1.000
_cell.length_c   1.000
_cell.angle_alpha   90.00
_cell.angle_beta   90.00
_cell.angle_gamma   90.00
#
_symmetry.space_group_name_H-M   'P 1'
#
loop_
_entity.id
_entity.type
_entity.pdbx_description
1 polymer ?
#
loop_
_entity_poly.entity_id
_entity_poly.type
_entity_poly.pdbx_seq_one_letter_code
_entity_poly.pdbx_strand_id
1 'polypeptide(L)'
;MSRGIRTAALSLLPLAVVISTPGVNPAFAATQWADDEGVFGGPQTDRGRIVELWKHGGPAVKGAAEAALLGSDEDVRRFLDTEKDLVQLQDDRLTAVRMVSIGGDAVRQAATEALREKKNPEVLRNFLKDGWQGPLQQDERVQTVQAVSVGGPAVQEAGKAALKEGPEAVRKFLEEGQYGAQMQDERVQVVQILSVGGPAVKEAAKIALKGTPGDVREFLDVGQEVARAKDQERASITLLVGQAKRAGAQAKEATDAANAASKRAVEASNLAKDAAKNAADQAELTRKDSLKAAGFAASAADAARGAAAAARQAIGAANAANHAARVAASAAARAASAAANAADAAARARSAAGAAAKDASKAKEAKEAAKVAREAVKTANGAAEAAGYAGNASKEAIKASNAALSAAGNADAAAAQAERADGFAAEAGAASQEARDAAAEARRHANEARRAANRSQALANKSANAAFAARDAARSAARHAANAADEAEKAAEHAGKSADAANEAKRQSDAAKEAADAADNAAKAAKAVFDIARDTETEDLAGRTSAAIERAKELKKADDSLAVGLGKVLQDDRKLDQEAEQLAAEANKPNVDVKTVALKGRKLAIEVMKNRGPWSREAAARALGGSDDAVLEYLRTGQQKGVRDDVRQRVEQLVDDSPVATVRTAAKEALKGGPEQLGDFLANGQYDAGLGEYRLRTVQANSVGGPAVKEASKAALREGSAKKLLAFLNSGQYSARTSDERVRAVQLVSVGGPEVQAAAKIALSGSPEQLHDFIQVGQYMAVRKDQLAQTHITQMRGLLAEASKIAAKARENAWDAAKAAAVANNAKTEADKAAAEAKKSAQRAAGFAQDANESATAAEQSAAEARKSAATARNAAESAERDARAAEASAARAEFSANYARHSAEIAHDAADAARNSAEQAGKDAKEAKQAASDAWDDVEKMRRKEVAEAKRRAEEARKKAEEEREEQDKKKGTPCVAPANPYGKGGLMGCLLTQEDAYVDTDAIEDVGRKHLEVLKELSGLTDLEECIKDPTAARCAAFAMALTPGLGQVKKLEKGAKGLKGVKDLGEGSRLGKIAKVRDAVTKDGKPHGWEDSPRIYIVTSDELTKIANDIRKKLGEPDIFTKVEGKGTVETWSLEGGKINYRNFSQSQGKADWTIDFSRDLQEEFGLKRYHVKRG
;
A
#
# COMPACT_ATOMS: atom_id res chain seq x y z
N MET A 1 -42.32 3.14 -4.92
CA MET A 1 -41.46 3.45 -3.76
C MET A 1 -40.05 3.70 -4.28
N SER A 2 -39.41 4.83 -3.95
CA SER A 2 -38.24 5.33 -4.69
C SER A 2 -37.27 6.17 -3.81
N ARG A 3 -36.74 5.55 -2.75
CA ARG A 3 -35.59 6.05 -1.98
C ARG A 3 -34.69 4.86 -1.64
N GLY A 4 -33.40 4.92 -2.01
CA GLY A 4 -32.43 3.84 -1.72
C GLY A 4 -31.12 3.87 -2.52
N ILE A 5 -31.13 4.32 -3.78
CA ILE A 5 -30.00 4.14 -4.72
C ILE A 5 -29.00 5.33 -4.75
N ARG A 6 -29.14 6.34 -3.87
CA ARG A 6 -28.33 7.59 -3.91
C ARG A 6 -27.26 7.76 -2.81
N THR A 7 -27.07 6.78 -1.92
CA THR A 7 -26.19 6.91 -0.74
C THR A 7 -24.86 6.15 -0.81
N ALA A 8 -24.61 5.34 -1.85
CA ALA A 8 -23.46 4.44 -1.92
C ALA A 8 -22.24 4.97 -2.73
N ALA A 9 -22.26 6.22 -3.19
CA ALA A 9 -21.33 6.73 -4.22
C ALA A 9 -20.46 7.92 -3.76
N LEU A 10 -20.22 8.08 -2.45
CA LEU A 10 -19.64 9.31 -1.87
C LEU A 10 -18.61 9.07 -0.75
N SER A 11 -18.15 7.83 -0.56
CA SER A 11 -17.35 7.42 0.60
C SER A 11 -16.04 6.67 0.26
N LEU A 12 -15.57 6.74 -1.00
CA LEU A 12 -14.30 6.15 -1.43
C LEU A 12 -13.48 7.11 -2.30
N LEU A 13 -12.22 7.28 -1.90
CA LEU A 13 -11.16 8.13 -2.47
C LEU A 13 -11.35 9.66 -2.32
N PRO A 14 -10.25 10.44 -2.15
CA PRO A 14 -8.85 10.03 -2.15
C PRO A 14 -8.17 10.05 -0.77
N LEU A 15 -7.73 8.90 -0.28
CA LEU A 15 -6.67 8.83 0.74
C LEU A 15 -5.34 8.64 -0.02
N ALA A 16 -4.75 9.75 -0.47
CA ALA A 16 -3.60 9.78 -1.39
C ALA A 16 -2.51 10.80 -1.00
N VAL A 17 -2.54 11.25 0.25
CA VAL A 17 -1.52 11.99 1.01
C VAL A 17 -1.72 11.44 2.44
N VAL A 18 -0.75 10.97 3.22
CA VAL A 18 0.67 11.35 3.43
C VAL A 18 1.60 10.12 3.19
N ILE A 19 2.91 10.26 3.47
CA ILE A 19 3.96 9.21 3.42
C ILE A 19 4.45 8.83 2.00
N SER A 20 4.88 9.82 1.22
CA SER A 20 5.97 9.62 0.21
C SER A 20 6.60 10.94 -0.29
N THR A 21 6.71 11.95 0.57
CA THR A 21 7.51 13.16 0.31
C THR A 21 8.71 13.21 1.26
N PRO A 22 9.96 13.36 0.77
CA PRO A 22 11.04 13.83 1.63
C PRO A 22 10.68 15.24 2.12
N GLY A 23 11.01 15.55 3.37
CA GLY A 23 10.37 16.62 4.14
C GLY A 23 10.35 17.98 3.47
N VAL A 24 9.19 18.34 2.88
CA VAL A 24 8.83 19.73 2.58
C VAL A 24 8.20 20.31 3.84
N ASN A 25 9.04 20.66 4.81
CA ASN A 25 8.62 21.64 5.81
C ASN A 25 8.22 22.92 5.05
N PRO A 26 7.11 23.59 5.39
CA PRO A 26 7.02 25.01 5.05
C PRO A 26 8.26 25.67 5.62
N ALA A 27 9.01 26.40 4.79
CA ALA A 27 10.24 27.05 5.24
C ALA A 27 9.92 27.90 6.48
N PHE A 28 10.75 27.79 7.52
CA PHE A 28 10.57 28.56 8.76
C PHE A 28 10.39 30.03 8.39
N ALA A 29 9.17 30.55 8.52
CA ALA A 29 8.86 31.91 8.12
C ALA A 29 9.76 32.85 8.92
N ALA A 30 10.56 33.64 8.21
CA ALA A 30 11.75 34.26 8.77
C ALA A 30 11.42 35.12 10.00
N THR A 31 11.76 34.61 11.19
CA THR A 31 12.08 35.45 12.34
C THR A 31 13.17 36.40 11.87
N GLN A 32 12.90 37.70 11.95
CA GLN A 32 13.64 38.74 11.23
C GLN A 32 15.16 38.55 11.33
N TRP A 33 15.79 38.18 10.21
CA TRP A 33 17.24 38.31 10.03
C TRP A 33 17.56 39.77 9.72
N ALA A 34 17.34 40.62 10.73
CA ALA A 34 17.94 41.93 10.82
C ALA A 34 19.27 41.77 11.58
N ASP A 35 20.36 42.05 10.87
CA ASP A 35 21.67 42.43 11.40
C ASP A 35 22.27 41.54 12.52
N ASP A 36 22.80 40.37 12.14
CA ASP A 36 23.79 39.63 12.95
C ASP A 36 24.88 39.00 12.05
N GLU A 37 25.89 39.79 11.68
CA GLU A 37 27.09 39.29 11.00
C GLU A 37 28.04 38.62 12.01
N GLY A 38 28.13 37.27 12.02
CA GLY A 38 29.17 36.63 12.83
C GLY A 38 29.17 35.12 13.02
N VAL A 39 28.16 34.37 12.56
CA VAL A 39 28.06 32.91 12.86
C VAL A 39 27.87 32.07 11.58
N PHE A 40 28.50 30.89 11.59
CA PHE A 40 28.58 29.87 10.52
C PHE A 40 29.52 30.19 9.33
N GLY A 41 30.47 29.27 9.10
CA GLY A 41 31.38 29.31 7.95
C GLY A 41 30.75 28.70 6.69
N GLY A 42 30.09 29.54 5.89
CA GLY A 42 29.65 29.26 4.52
C GLY A 42 30.15 30.34 3.55
N PRO A 43 30.17 30.11 2.22
CA PRO A 43 30.86 30.99 1.28
C PRO A 43 30.20 32.38 1.15
N GLN A 44 31.02 33.44 1.21
CA GLN A 44 30.61 34.84 1.02
C GLN A 44 30.39 35.19 -0.46
N THR A 45 29.55 34.41 -1.17
CA THR A 45 29.24 34.60 -2.59
C THR A 45 27.75 34.55 -2.85
N ASP A 46 27.27 35.40 -3.78
CA ASP A 46 25.86 35.41 -4.17
C ASP A 46 25.40 34.09 -4.79
N ARG A 47 26.24 33.45 -5.62
CA ARG A 47 25.95 32.09 -6.13
C ARG A 47 25.84 31.07 -4.98
N GLY A 48 26.62 31.21 -3.91
CA GLY A 48 26.48 30.38 -2.70
C GLY A 48 25.12 30.57 -2.01
N ARG A 49 24.65 31.82 -1.89
CA ARG A 49 23.31 32.14 -1.37
C ARG A 49 22.21 31.50 -2.23
N ILE A 50 22.38 31.48 -3.56
CA ILE A 50 21.45 30.79 -4.48
C ILE A 50 21.49 29.26 -4.31
N VAL A 51 22.65 28.65 -4.03
CA VAL A 51 22.75 27.20 -3.74
C VAL A 51 21.96 26.82 -2.48
N GLU A 52 21.99 27.61 -1.42
CA GLU A 52 21.17 27.34 -0.22
C GLU A 52 19.67 27.55 -0.50
N LEU A 53 19.30 28.58 -1.28
CA LEU A 53 17.93 28.74 -1.78
C LEU A 53 17.49 27.57 -2.68
N TRP A 54 18.40 26.99 -3.47
CA TRP A 54 18.12 25.78 -4.23
C TRP A 54 17.98 24.56 -3.33
N LYS A 55 18.79 24.40 -2.27
CA LYS A 55 18.64 23.29 -1.30
C LYS A 55 17.25 23.32 -0.67
N HIS A 56 16.83 24.48 -0.16
CA HIS A 56 15.68 24.62 0.75
C HIS A 56 14.38 25.18 0.13
N GLY A 57 14.41 25.76 -1.09
CA GLY A 57 13.24 26.39 -1.72
C GLY A 57 12.20 25.44 -2.32
N GLY A 58 11.09 26.00 -2.79
CA GLY A 58 10.05 25.27 -3.53
C GLY A 58 10.43 24.98 -5.00
N PRO A 59 9.55 24.31 -5.78
CA PRO A 59 9.81 23.99 -7.19
C PRO A 59 10.11 25.16 -8.13
N ALA A 60 9.40 26.29 -8.02
CA ALA A 60 9.65 27.49 -8.81
C ALA A 60 10.91 28.22 -8.32
N VAL A 61 11.14 28.30 -7.00
CA VAL A 61 12.40 28.82 -6.42
C VAL A 61 13.59 27.99 -6.91
N LYS A 62 13.51 26.66 -6.90
CA LYS A 62 14.54 25.76 -7.44
C LYS A 62 14.74 25.97 -8.94
N GLY A 63 13.67 26.02 -9.74
CA GLY A 63 13.77 26.22 -11.18
C GLY A 63 14.41 27.56 -11.58
N ALA A 64 14.08 28.65 -10.87
CA ALA A 64 14.69 29.96 -11.09
C ALA A 64 16.10 30.07 -10.49
N ALA A 65 16.38 29.41 -9.36
CA ALA A 65 17.73 29.27 -8.81
C ALA A 65 18.64 28.49 -9.77
N GLU A 66 18.14 27.43 -10.44
CA GLU A 66 18.85 26.74 -11.52
C GLU A 66 19.10 27.67 -12.71
N ALA A 67 18.11 28.46 -13.13
CA ALA A 67 18.27 29.43 -14.20
C ALA A 67 19.34 30.49 -13.86
N ALA A 68 19.35 31.02 -12.64
CA ALA A 68 20.32 32.01 -12.16
C ALA A 68 21.73 31.42 -11.96
N LEU A 69 21.85 30.20 -11.42
CA LEU A 69 23.13 29.48 -11.33
C LEU A 69 23.71 29.16 -12.72
N LEU A 70 22.88 29.05 -13.75
CA LEU A 70 23.27 28.90 -15.15
C LEU A 70 23.34 30.23 -15.93
N GLY A 71 23.02 31.36 -15.29
CA GLY A 71 23.04 32.69 -15.88
C GLY A 71 24.33 33.46 -15.63
N SER A 72 24.36 34.69 -16.13
CA SER A 72 25.37 35.72 -15.86
C SER A 72 25.34 36.18 -14.39
N ASP A 73 26.33 36.96 -13.95
CA ASP A 73 26.32 37.51 -12.59
C ASP A 73 25.25 38.61 -12.42
N GLU A 74 24.80 39.23 -13.51
CA GLU A 74 23.59 40.05 -13.58
C GLU A 74 22.31 39.23 -13.36
N ASP A 75 22.24 38.00 -13.87
CA ASP A 75 21.11 37.09 -13.59
C ASP A 75 21.10 36.62 -12.13
N VAL A 76 22.28 36.35 -11.56
CA VAL A 76 22.46 36.03 -10.13
C VAL A 76 21.97 37.17 -9.23
N ARG A 77 22.41 38.41 -9.49
CA ARG A 77 21.96 39.59 -8.74
C ARG A 77 20.46 39.80 -8.92
N ARG A 78 19.95 39.84 -10.16
CA ARG A 78 18.51 40.03 -10.44
C ARG A 78 17.64 38.93 -9.79
N PHE A 79 18.14 37.70 -9.69
CA PHE A 79 17.44 36.66 -8.94
C PHE A 79 17.36 36.97 -7.44
N LEU A 80 18.49 37.27 -6.80
CA LEU A 80 18.52 37.57 -5.36
C LEU A 80 17.75 38.85 -4.99
N ASP A 81 17.87 39.89 -5.82
CA ASP A 81 17.34 41.24 -5.57
C ASP A 81 15.87 41.41 -5.97
N THR A 82 15.31 40.53 -6.82
CA THR A 82 13.96 40.73 -7.38
C THR A 82 13.21 39.43 -7.70
N GLU A 83 13.79 38.48 -8.44
CA GLU A 83 13.00 37.33 -8.92
C GLU A 83 12.66 36.34 -7.80
N LYS A 84 13.56 36.16 -6.80
CA LYS A 84 13.41 35.25 -5.66
C LYS A 84 12.05 35.36 -4.98
N ASP A 85 11.63 36.56 -4.59
CA ASP A 85 10.36 36.77 -3.88
C ASP A 85 9.14 36.58 -4.80
N LEU A 86 9.27 36.85 -6.11
CA LEU A 86 8.23 36.58 -7.10
C LEU A 86 8.04 35.07 -7.32
N VAL A 87 9.11 34.28 -7.38
CA VAL A 87 9.03 32.82 -7.55
C VAL A 87 8.70 32.09 -6.25
N GLN A 88 9.13 32.61 -5.09
CA GLN A 88 8.62 32.16 -3.79
C GLN A 88 7.12 32.37 -3.71
N LEU A 89 6.62 33.57 -4.07
CA LEU A 89 5.17 33.83 -4.15
C LEU A 89 4.45 32.94 -5.18
N GLN A 90 5.13 32.46 -6.23
CA GLN A 90 4.58 31.48 -7.16
C GLN A 90 4.47 30.09 -6.54
N ASP A 91 5.47 29.63 -5.78
CA ASP A 91 5.41 28.37 -5.02
C ASP A 91 4.40 28.43 -3.87
N ASP A 92 4.32 29.55 -3.17
CA ASP A 92 3.32 29.84 -2.14
C ASP A 92 1.91 29.69 -2.75
N ARG A 93 1.66 30.35 -3.90
CA ARG A 93 0.39 30.25 -4.64
C ARG A 93 0.11 28.84 -5.15
N LEU A 94 1.11 28.12 -5.68
CA LEU A 94 0.94 26.75 -6.15
C LEU A 94 0.60 25.81 -5.00
N THR A 95 1.20 26.01 -3.83
CA THR A 95 0.94 25.23 -2.61
C THR A 95 -0.48 25.50 -2.10
N ALA A 96 -0.91 26.76 -2.02
CA ALA A 96 -2.29 27.09 -1.66
C ALA A 96 -3.31 26.58 -2.70
N VAL A 97 -3.02 26.60 -4.01
CA VAL A 97 -3.90 26.01 -5.04
C VAL A 97 -4.00 24.48 -4.91
N ARG A 98 -2.93 23.79 -4.48
CA ARG A 98 -3.01 22.37 -4.10
C ARG A 98 -3.89 22.18 -2.86
N MET A 99 -3.80 23.05 -1.86
CA MET A 99 -4.67 23.02 -0.67
C MET A 99 -6.14 23.31 -1.03
N VAL A 100 -6.42 24.18 -2.00
CA VAL A 100 -7.77 24.36 -2.59
C VAL A 100 -8.25 23.09 -3.33
N SER A 101 -7.34 22.30 -3.91
CA SER A 101 -7.69 21.09 -4.66
C SER A 101 -7.92 19.86 -3.77
N ILE A 102 -7.29 19.80 -2.60
CA ILE A 102 -7.23 18.60 -1.74
C ILE A 102 -7.96 18.80 -0.40
N GLY A 103 -7.99 20.02 0.14
CA GLY A 103 -8.55 20.33 1.46
C GLY A 103 -10.08 20.24 1.53
N GLY A 104 -10.61 20.24 2.76
CA GLY A 104 -12.05 20.38 3.04
C GLY A 104 -12.56 21.80 2.82
N ASP A 105 -13.84 22.06 3.08
CA ASP A 105 -14.48 23.33 2.73
C ASP A 105 -13.89 24.55 3.46
N ALA A 106 -13.49 24.41 4.73
CA ALA A 106 -12.85 25.50 5.47
C ALA A 106 -11.44 25.79 4.96
N VAL A 107 -10.60 24.77 4.74
CA VAL A 107 -9.26 24.92 4.15
C VAL A 107 -9.36 25.49 2.74
N ARG A 108 -10.33 25.03 1.93
CA ARG A 108 -10.59 25.58 0.59
C ARG A 108 -10.98 27.06 0.62
N GLN A 109 -11.85 27.46 1.54
CA GLN A 109 -12.26 28.86 1.69
C GLN A 109 -11.09 29.74 2.12
N ALA A 110 -10.39 29.38 3.21
CA ALA A 110 -9.25 30.13 3.72
C ALA A 110 -8.09 30.22 2.69
N ALA A 111 -7.76 29.13 2.00
CA ALA A 111 -6.77 29.15 0.92
C ALA A 111 -7.22 30.02 -0.26
N THR A 112 -8.51 30.00 -0.62
CA THR A 112 -9.07 30.85 -1.68
C THR A 112 -9.04 32.34 -1.30
N GLU A 113 -9.25 32.68 -0.03
CA GLU A 113 -9.17 34.05 0.47
C GLU A 113 -7.72 34.54 0.51
N ALA A 114 -6.80 33.72 1.01
CA ALA A 114 -5.36 33.99 0.94
C ALA A 114 -4.84 34.16 -0.51
N LEU A 115 -5.40 33.41 -1.47
CA LEU A 115 -5.10 33.56 -2.91
C LEU A 115 -5.76 34.79 -3.57
N ARG A 116 -6.82 35.35 -2.99
CA ARG A 116 -7.49 36.57 -3.50
C ARG A 116 -6.72 37.84 -3.13
N GLU A 117 -5.97 37.85 -2.03
CA GLU A 117 -5.20 39.02 -1.61
C GLU A 117 -3.94 39.20 -2.48
N LYS A 118 -4.07 40.04 -3.52
CA LYS A 118 -3.03 40.28 -4.52
C LYS A 118 -2.01 41.35 -4.13
N LYS A 119 -2.33 42.19 -3.13
CA LYS A 119 -1.51 43.33 -2.70
C LYS A 119 -0.64 43.04 -1.47
N ASN A 120 -0.98 42.01 -0.69
CA ASN A 120 -0.19 41.63 0.49
C ASN A 120 0.20 40.13 0.48
N PRO A 121 1.38 39.77 -0.06
CA PRO A 121 1.92 38.40 -0.06
C PRO A 121 1.98 37.74 1.33
N GLU A 122 2.15 38.52 2.40
CA GLU A 122 2.26 37.96 3.76
C GLU A 122 0.94 37.35 4.26
N VAL A 123 -0.21 37.72 3.70
CA VAL A 123 -1.48 37.03 4.00
C VAL A 123 -1.43 35.57 3.54
N LEU A 124 -0.81 35.32 2.37
CA LEU A 124 -0.63 33.97 1.84
C LEU A 124 0.44 33.18 2.59
N ARG A 125 1.57 33.83 2.93
CA ARG A 125 2.65 33.19 3.71
C ARG A 125 2.20 32.81 5.13
N ASN A 126 1.48 33.69 5.82
CA ASN A 126 0.88 33.36 7.12
C ASN A 126 -0.19 32.26 7.00
N PHE A 127 -1.02 32.26 5.95
CA PHE A 127 -1.92 31.13 5.70
C PHE A 127 -1.17 29.80 5.56
N LEU A 128 -0.07 29.75 4.79
CA LEU A 128 0.72 28.53 4.53
C LEU A 128 1.57 28.06 5.71
N LYS A 129 2.00 28.98 6.57
CA LYS A 129 2.78 28.71 7.77
C LYS A 129 1.96 27.98 8.83
N ASP A 130 0.90 28.64 9.31
CA ASP A 130 0.09 28.20 10.45
C ASP A 130 -1.42 28.51 10.27
N GLY A 131 -1.78 29.52 9.47
CA GLY A 131 -3.19 29.90 9.24
C GLY A 131 -4.08 28.85 8.59
N TRP A 132 -3.54 27.78 8.00
CA TRP A 132 -4.29 26.61 7.52
C TRP A 132 -4.74 25.66 8.64
N GLN A 133 -4.10 25.71 9.81
CA GLN A 133 -4.32 24.72 10.88
C GLN A 133 -5.69 24.86 11.51
N GLY A 134 -6.17 26.09 11.78
CA GLY A 134 -7.52 26.34 12.28
C GLY A 134 -8.62 25.86 11.32
N PRO A 135 -8.58 26.25 10.02
CA PRO A 135 -9.45 25.70 8.99
C PRO A 135 -9.39 24.18 8.86
N LEU A 136 -8.20 23.56 8.93
CA LEU A 136 -8.09 22.09 8.91
C LEU A 136 -8.76 21.47 10.13
N GLN A 137 -8.55 21.99 11.33
CA GLN A 137 -9.25 21.51 12.53
C GLN A 137 -10.77 21.68 12.44
N GLN A 138 -11.26 22.70 11.73
CA GLN A 138 -12.68 22.84 11.44
C GLN A 138 -13.17 21.76 10.47
N ASP A 139 -12.44 21.48 9.39
CA ASP A 139 -12.77 20.41 8.44
C ASP A 139 -12.68 19.02 9.08
N GLU A 140 -11.64 18.73 9.87
CA GLU A 140 -11.46 17.50 10.65
C GLU A 140 -12.62 17.29 11.63
N ARG A 141 -13.07 18.36 12.31
CA ARG A 141 -14.25 18.30 13.19
C ARG A 141 -15.54 18.11 12.40
N VAL A 142 -15.70 18.74 11.23
CA VAL A 142 -16.86 18.53 10.35
C VAL A 142 -16.90 17.09 9.80
N GLN A 143 -15.77 16.56 9.35
CA GLN A 143 -15.62 15.18 8.89
C GLN A 143 -15.88 14.18 10.03
N THR A 144 -15.44 14.49 11.25
CA THR A 144 -15.73 13.66 12.44
C THR A 144 -17.21 13.75 12.84
N VAL A 145 -17.84 14.92 12.76
CA VAL A 145 -19.30 15.06 12.95
C VAL A 145 -20.08 14.30 11.87
N GLN A 146 -19.60 14.29 10.61
CA GLN A 146 -20.17 13.47 9.54
C GLN A 146 -20.02 11.97 9.85
N ALA A 147 -18.83 11.50 10.21
CA ALA A 147 -18.57 10.12 10.62
C ALA A 147 -19.44 9.69 11.82
N VAL A 148 -19.60 10.57 12.82
CA VAL A 148 -20.52 10.37 13.96
C VAL A 148 -21.98 10.35 13.51
N SER A 149 -22.38 11.11 12.49
CA SER A 149 -23.78 11.14 12.02
C SER A 149 -24.20 9.94 11.17
N VAL A 150 -23.25 9.23 10.54
CA VAL A 150 -23.52 8.02 9.74
C VAL A 150 -23.03 6.73 10.40
N GLY A 151 -22.13 6.82 11.38
CA GLY A 151 -21.51 5.69 12.06
C GLY A 151 -22.43 5.00 13.07
N GLY A 152 -22.07 3.76 13.41
CA GLY A 152 -22.73 2.99 14.46
C GLY A 152 -22.39 3.49 15.88
N PRO A 153 -22.92 2.84 16.93
CA PRO A 153 -22.70 3.24 18.31
C PRO A 153 -21.23 3.43 18.73
N ALA A 154 -20.32 2.55 18.32
CA ALA A 154 -18.90 2.64 18.68
C ALA A 154 -18.19 3.77 17.91
N VAL A 155 -18.46 3.94 16.60
CA VAL A 155 -17.95 5.07 15.81
C VAL A 155 -18.49 6.40 16.37
N GLN A 156 -19.74 6.41 16.81
CA GLN A 156 -20.35 7.55 17.49
C GLN A 156 -19.71 7.85 18.85
N GLU A 157 -19.45 6.85 19.68
CA GLU A 157 -18.83 7.03 20.99
C GLU A 157 -17.40 7.54 20.85
N ALA A 158 -16.57 6.85 20.05
CA ALA A 158 -15.19 7.24 19.79
C ALA A 158 -15.08 8.63 19.14
N GLY A 159 -15.94 8.95 18.16
CA GLY A 159 -15.96 10.27 17.53
C GLY A 159 -16.46 11.39 18.46
N LYS A 160 -17.44 11.11 19.34
CA LYS A 160 -17.88 12.08 20.38
C LYS A 160 -16.82 12.28 21.47
N ALA A 161 -16.08 11.23 21.84
CA ALA A 161 -14.95 11.33 22.76
C ALA A 161 -13.84 12.19 22.14
N ALA A 162 -13.42 11.89 20.90
CA ALA A 162 -12.44 12.67 20.15
C ALA A 162 -12.83 14.16 20.03
N LEU A 163 -14.08 14.45 19.66
CA LEU A 163 -14.62 15.83 19.57
C LEU A 163 -14.65 16.57 20.92
N LYS A 164 -14.61 15.86 22.06
CA LYS A 164 -14.54 16.42 23.41
C LYS A 164 -13.09 16.59 23.89
N GLU A 165 -12.20 15.68 23.50
CA GLU A 165 -10.80 15.62 23.92
C GLU A 165 -9.92 16.64 23.18
N GLY A 166 -10.12 16.81 21.87
CA GLY A 166 -9.51 17.91 21.11
C GLY A 166 -8.95 17.52 19.73
N PRO A 167 -8.27 18.46 19.05
CA PRO A 167 -7.82 18.30 17.66
C PRO A 167 -6.97 17.05 17.38
N GLU A 168 -6.06 16.68 18.29
CA GLU A 168 -5.20 15.50 18.08
C GLU A 168 -5.99 14.19 18.20
N ALA A 169 -6.93 14.11 19.15
CA ALA A 169 -7.83 12.97 19.27
C ALA A 169 -8.79 12.86 18.07
N VAL A 170 -9.26 14.00 17.55
CA VAL A 170 -10.04 14.09 16.30
C VAL A 170 -9.23 13.53 15.11
N ARG A 171 -7.97 13.95 14.95
CA ARG A 171 -7.12 13.49 13.84
C ARG A 171 -6.80 11.99 13.96
N LYS A 172 -6.40 11.53 15.14
CA LYS A 172 -6.17 10.10 15.43
C LYS A 172 -7.43 9.24 15.24
N PHE A 173 -8.61 9.78 15.55
CA PHE A 173 -9.88 9.12 15.23
C PHE A 173 -10.09 8.98 13.72
N LEU A 174 -9.81 10.01 12.92
CA LEU A 174 -9.95 9.93 11.46
C LEU A 174 -8.89 9.01 10.81
N GLU A 175 -7.67 8.98 11.33
CA GLU A 175 -6.57 8.16 10.78
C GLU A 175 -6.67 6.68 11.17
N GLU A 176 -6.98 6.38 12.43
CA GLU A 176 -6.96 5.01 12.97
C GLU A 176 -8.29 4.61 13.65
N GLY A 177 -8.78 5.48 14.55
CA GLY A 177 -9.81 5.12 15.52
C GLY A 177 -11.16 4.75 14.89
N GLN A 178 -11.57 5.44 13.83
CA GLN A 178 -12.85 5.20 13.15
C GLN A 178 -12.91 3.80 12.54
N TYR A 179 -11.79 3.26 12.03
CA TYR A 179 -11.74 1.93 11.44
C TYR A 179 -11.79 0.83 12.50
N GLY A 180 -11.14 1.05 13.65
CA GLY A 180 -11.25 0.17 14.82
C GLY A 180 -12.68 0.15 15.39
N ALA A 181 -13.30 1.33 15.55
CA ALA A 181 -14.67 1.47 16.02
C ALA A 181 -15.70 0.91 15.02
N GLN A 182 -15.52 1.16 13.71
CA GLN A 182 -16.35 0.58 12.66
C GLN A 182 -16.27 -0.95 12.68
N MET A 183 -15.09 -1.54 12.90
CA MET A 183 -14.98 -3.00 13.04
C MET A 183 -15.75 -3.53 14.26
N GLN A 184 -15.85 -2.76 15.35
CA GLN A 184 -16.69 -3.13 16.50
C GLN A 184 -18.18 -3.06 16.13
N ASP A 185 -18.63 -1.98 15.49
CA ASP A 185 -20.02 -1.82 15.04
C ASP A 185 -20.42 -2.88 14.00
N GLU A 186 -19.57 -3.16 13.01
CA GLU A 186 -19.76 -4.23 12.02
C GLU A 186 -19.93 -5.58 12.74
N ARG A 187 -19.08 -5.90 13.72
CA ARG A 187 -19.18 -7.16 14.49
C ARG A 187 -20.42 -7.19 15.38
N VAL A 188 -20.84 -6.07 15.97
CA VAL A 188 -22.10 -5.95 16.72
C VAL A 188 -23.29 -6.15 15.79
N GLN A 189 -23.28 -5.59 14.59
CA GLN A 189 -24.31 -5.78 13.58
C GLN A 189 -24.41 -7.26 13.15
N VAL A 190 -23.27 -7.94 12.96
CA VAL A 190 -23.27 -9.40 12.70
C VAL A 190 -23.77 -10.20 13.90
N VAL A 191 -23.51 -9.77 15.15
CA VAL A 191 -24.09 -10.39 16.37
C VAL A 191 -25.60 -10.15 16.48
N GLN A 192 -26.11 -8.99 16.05
CA GLN A 192 -27.55 -8.73 15.95
C GLN A 192 -28.22 -9.60 14.88
N ILE A 193 -27.61 -9.70 13.69
CA ILE A 193 -28.08 -10.62 12.63
C ILE A 193 -28.04 -12.08 13.10
N LEU A 194 -27.01 -12.47 13.86
CA LEU A 194 -26.88 -13.77 14.52
C LEU A 194 -27.95 -14.03 15.59
N SER A 195 -28.54 -13.02 16.24
CA SER A 195 -29.58 -13.25 17.25
C SER A 195 -30.93 -13.55 16.60
N VAL A 196 -31.34 -12.76 15.60
CA VAL A 196 -32.66 -12.89 14.93
C VAL A 196 -32.69 -13.82 13.72
N GLY A 197 -31.55 -14.11 13.10
CA GLY A 197 -31.48 -14.88 11.84
C GLY A 197 -32.01 -16.31 11.93
N GLY A 198 -32.32 -16.90 10.76
CA GLY A 198 -32.60 -18.34 10.65
C GLY A 198 -31.33 -19.20 10.78
N PRO A 199 -31.45 -20.54 10.76
CA PRO A 199 -30.32 -21.47 10.92
C PRO A 199 -29.12 -21.20 9.99
N ALA A 200 -29.34 -20.91 8.71
CA ALA A 200 -28.27 -20.63 7.76
C ALA A 200 -27.63 -19.26 8.03
N VAL A 201 -28.42 -18.22 8.29
CA VAL A 201 -27.91 -16.89 8.71
C VAL A 201 -27.08 -17.01 9.99
N LYS A 202 -27.52 -17.84 10.94
CA LYS A 202 -26.82 -18.08 12.21
C LYS A 202 -25.50 -18.82 12.06
N GLU A 203 -25.35 -19.74 11.10
CA GLU A 203 -24.04 -20.30 10.79
C GLU A 203 -23.14 -19.29 10.06
N ALA A 204 -23.65 -18.62 9.03
CA ALA A 204 -22.89 -17.65 8.24
C ALA A 204 -22.35 -16.49 9.10
N ALA A 205 -23.14 -15.96 10.03
CA ALA A 205 -22.68 -14.94 10.99
C ALA A 205 -21.58 -15.45 11.95
N LYS A 206 -21.68 -16.68 12.47
CA LYS A 206 -20.61 -17.31 13.27
C LYS A 206 -19.33 -17.59 12.48
N ILE A 207 -19.44 -17.74 11.16
CA ILE A 207 -18.31 -17.91 10.25
C ILE A 207 -17.59 -16.57 10.09
N ALA A 208 -18.33 -15.51 9.77
CA ALA A 208 -17.82 -14.15 9.60
C ALA A 208 -17.13 -13.62 10.86
N LEU A 209 -17.75 -13.78 12.04
CA LEU A 209 -17.19 -13.38 13.34
C LEU A 209 -15.90 -14.11 13.75
N LYS A 210 -15.48 -15.14 12.99
CA LYS A 210 -14.24 -15.91 13.17
C LYS A 210 -13.26 -15.73 12.00
N GLY A 211 -13.58 -14.86 11.05
CA GLY A 211 -12.72 -14.50 9.92
C GLY A 211 -11.97 -13.19 10.16
N THR A 212 -11.48 -12.63 9.07
CA THR A 212 -10.88 -11.29 8.97
C THR A 212 -11.96 -10.19 8.99
N PRO A 213 -11.59 -8.90 9.14
CA PRO A 213 -12.53 -7.79 8.91
C PRO A 213 -13.16 -7.81 7.49
N GLY A 214 -12.45 -8.38 6.50
CA GLY A 214 -13.00 -8.61 5.16
C GLY A 214 -14.10 -9.68 5.11
N ASP A 215 -13.99 -10.75 5.90
CA ASP A 215 -15.05 -11.76 6.04
C ASP A 215 -16.29 -11.22 6.78
N VAL A 216 -16.09 -10.30 7.74
CA VAL A 216 -17.19 -9.60 8.42
C VAL A 216 -17.94 -8.71 7.43
N ARG A 217 -17.24 -7.90 6.63
CA ARG A 217 -17.85 -7.07 5.59
C ARG A 217 -18.49 -7.88 4.46
N GLU A 218 -17.84 -8.92 3.94
CA GLU A 218 -18.45 -9.78 2.90
C GLU A 218 -19.74 -10.47 3.37
N PHE A 219 -19.82 -10.81 4.66
CA PHE A 219 -21.08 -11.27 5.24
C PHE A 219 -22.14 -10.18 5.37
N LEU A 220 -21.78 -8.94 5.75
CA LEU A 220 -22.72 -7.82 5.80
C LEU A 220 -23.19 -7.39 4.40
N ASP A 221 -22.30 -7.37 3.42
CA ASP A 221 -22.59 -6.93 2.05
C ASP A 221 -23.45 -7.95 1.27
N VAL A 222 -23.13 -9.25 1.38
CA VAL A 222 -23.74 -10.31 0.55
C VAL A 222 -24.07 -11.59 1.33
N GLY A 223 -23.18 -12.05 2.21
CA GLY A 223 -23.31 -13.35 2.87
C GLY A 223 -24.57 -13.50 3.74
N GLN A 224 -25.08 -12.42 4.31
CA GLN A 224 -26.36 -12.41 5.04
C GLN A 224 -27.56 -12.66 4.12
N GLU A 225 -27.50 -12.22 2.85
CA GLU A 225 -28.59 -12.37 1.90
C GLU A 225 -28.62 -13.77 1.30
N VAL A 226 -27.45 -14.29 0.89
CA VAL A 226 -27.28 -15.70 0.50
C VAL A 226 -27.74 -16.65 1.61
N ALA A 227 -27.46 -16.32 2.87
CA ALA A 227 -27.91 -17.11 4.01
C ALA A 227 -29.42 -16.98 4.28
N ARG A 228 -30.02 -15.79 4.12
CA ARG A 228 -31.49 -15.60 4.16
C ARG A 228 -32.20 -16.39 3.07
N ALA A 229 -31.67 -16.40 1.85
CA ALA A 229 -32.20 -17.19 0.74
C ALA A 229 -32.24 -18.69 1.07
N LYS A 230 -31.17 -19.23 1.70
CA LYS A 230 -31.11 -20.62 2.17
C LYS A 230 -32.12 -20.94 3.27
N ASP A 231 -32.37 -20.00 4.20
CA ASP A 231 -33.42 -20.15 5.20
C ASP A 231 -34.84 -20.07 4.58
N GLN A 232 -35.04 -19.23 3.55
CA GLN A 232 -36.31 -19.13 2.81
C GLN A 232 -36.59 -20.35 1.93
N GLU A 233 -35.57 -20.91 1.25
CA GLU A 233 -35.65 -22.18 0.53
C GLU A 233 -36.11 -23.29 1.49
N ARG A 234 -35.42 -23.42 2.64
CA ARG A 234 -35.74 -24.40 3.68
C ARG A 234 -37.17 -24.25 4.20
N ALA A 235 -37.62 -23.03 4.46
CA ALA A 235 -39.00 -22.77 4.91
C ALA A 235 -40.02 -23.19 3.85
N SER A 236 -39.76 -22.86 2.57
CA SER A 236 -40.64 -23.17 1.44
C SER A 236 -40.75 -24.68 1.19
N ILE A 237 -39.62 -25.39 1.18
CA ILE A 237 -39.59 -26.85 1.07
C ILE A 237 -40.29 -27.50 2.27
N THR A 238 -40.07 -27.01 3.49
CA THR A 238 -40.73 -27.53 4.71
C THR A 238 -42.25 -27.34 4.67
N LEU A 239 -42.74 -26.22 4.14
CA LEU A 239 -44.18 -25.98 3.95
C LEU A 239 -44.80 -26.98 2.96
N LEU A 240 -44.11 -27.27 1.86
CA LEU A 240 -44.55 -28.22 0.82
C LEU A 240 -44.49 -29.68 1.32
N VAL A 241 -43.46 -30.06 2.09
CA VAL A 241 -43.44 -31.32 2.87
C VAL A 241 -44.68 -31.38 3.79
N GLY A 242 -45.03 -30.29 4.46
CA GLY A 242 -46.22 -30.20 5.32
C GLY A 242 -47.54 -30.33 4.57
N GLN A 243 -47.62 -29.88 3.31
CA GLN A 243 -48.78 -30.09 2.44
C GLN A 243 -48.89 -31.56 2.02
N ALA A 244 -47.78 -32.18 1.60
CA ALA A 244 -47.73 -33.61 1.28
C ALA A 244 -48.18 -34.48 2.46
N LYS A 245 -47.81 -34.14 3.71
CA LYS A 245 -48.24 -34.85 4.93
C LYS A 245 -49.76 -34.86 5.12
N ARG A 246 -50.45 -33.75 4.81
CA ARG A 246 -51.91 -33.66 4.93
C ARG A 246 -52.61 -34.46 3.84
N ALA A 247 -52.17 -34.32 2.59
CA ALA A 247 -52.70 -35.09 1.45
C ALA A 247 -52.52 -36.62 1.66
N GLY A 248 -51.35 -37.05 2.15
CA GLY A 248 -51.09 -38.45 2.47
C GLY A 248 -51.92 -39.04 3.61
N ALA A 249 -52.40 -38.20 4.54
CA ALA A 249 -53.35 -38.63 5.58
C ALA A 249 -54.77 -38.82 4.99
N GLN A 250 -55.24 -37.90 4.15
CA GLN A 250 -56.54 -38.02 3.46
C GLN A 250 -56.56 -39.24 2.52
N ALA A 251 -55.44 -39.53 1.84
CA ALA A 251 -55.31 -40.73 1.03
C ALA A 251 -55.50 -42.02 1.85
N LYS A 252 -55.04 -42.05 3.12
CA LYS A 252 -55.21 -43.22 4.01
C LYS A 252 -56.67 -43.44 4.44
N GLU A 253 -57.43 -42.39 4.67
CA GLU A 253 -58.80 -42.49 5.19
C GLU A 253 -59.71 -43.26 4.19
N ALA A 254 -59.60 -42.95 2.90
CA ALA A 254 -60.27 -43.68 1.84
C ALA A 254 -59.76 -45.14 1.67
N THR A 255 -58.47 -45.40 1.93
CA THR A 255 -57.91 -46.76 1.93
C THR A 255 -58.59 -47.69 2.93
N ASP A 256 -58.84 -47.22 4.15
CA ASP A 256 -59.32 -48.08 5.24
C ASP A 256 -60.75 -48.60 4.98
N ALA A 257 -61.59 -47.83 4.28
CA ALA A 257 -62.91 -48.27 3.82
C ALA A 257 -62.83 -49.38 2.75
N ALA A 258 -61.78 -49.40 1.93
CA ALA A 258 -61.59 -50.41 0.89
C ALA A 258 -61.25 -51.79 1.49
N ASN A 259 -60.47 -51.81 2.57
CA ASN A 259 -59.87 -52.99 3.19
C ASN A 259 -60.85 -53.99 3.83
N ALA A 260 -62.13 -53.63 4.01
CA ALA A 260 -63.11 -54.53 4.63
C ALA A 260 -63.45 -55.75 3.75
N ALA A 261 -63.56 -55.55 2.42
CA ALA A 261 -64.07 -56.57 1.51
C ALA A 261 -63.00 -57.58 1.03
N SER A 262 -61.72 -57.23 1.06
CA SER A 262 -60.63 -58.05 0.50
C SER A 262 -60.18 -59.23 1.39
N LYS A 263 -60.51 -59.19 2.69
CA LYS A 263 -60.00 -60.15 3.70
C LYS A 263 -60.24 -61.64 3.38
N ARG A 264 -61.32 -61.98 2.67
CA ARG A 264 -61.66 -63.38 2.31
C ARG A 264 -60.74 -64.01 1.25
N ALA A 265 -59.90 -63.22 0.59
CA ALA A 265 -58.95 -63.72 -0.40
C ALA A 265 -57.57 -64.08 0.22
N VAL A 266 -57.22 -63.47 1.35
CA VAL A 266 -55.83 -63.32 1.83
C VAL A 266 -55.18 -64.63 2.32
N GLU A 267 -55.97 -65.58 2.79
CA GLU A 267 -55.52 -66.69 3.65
C GLU A 267 -54.47 -67.60 2.98
N ALA A 268 -54.67 -67.95 1.70
CA ALA A 268 -53.76 -68.79 0.94
C ALA A 268 -52.46 -68.07 0.52
N SER A 269 -52.39 -66.75 0.63
CA SER A 269 -51.20 -65.96 0.26
C SER A 269 -50.15 -65.87 1.37
N ASN A 270 -50.46 -66.28 2.60
CA ASN A 270 -49.66 -65.94 3.77
C ASN A 270 -48.28 -66.62 3.82
N LEU A 271 -48.14 -67.87 3.39
CA LEU A 271 -46.85 -68.57 3.38
C LEU A 271 -45.78 -67.87 2.51
N ALA A 272 -46.21 -67.21 1.43
CA ALA A 272 -45.30 -66.44 0.57
C ALA A 272 -44.70 -65.22 1.29
N LYS A 273 -45.47 -64.63 2.21
CA LYS A 273 -45.15 -63.37 2.87
C LYS A 273 -44.08 -63.52 3.96
N ASP A 274 -43.92 -64.71 4.55
CA ASP A 274 -42.90 -64.93 5.59
C ASP A 274 -41.47 -64.89 5.02
N ALA A 275 -41.21 -65.50 3.86
CA ALA A 275 -39.93 -65.33 3.16
C ALA A 275 -39.71 -63.87 2.73
N ALA A 276 -40.75 -63.20 2.20
CA ALA A 276 -40.67 -61.79 1.82
C ALA A 276 -40.41 -60.84 3.00
N LYS A 277 -40.86 -61.21 4.20
CA LYS A 277 -40.59 -60.50 5.46
C LYS A 277 -39.13 -60.65 5.88
N ASN A 278 -38.55 -61.85 5.82
CA ASN A 278 -37.12 -62.06 6.10
C ASN A 278 -36.23 -61.21 5.18
N ALA A 279 -36.56 -61.15 3.88
CA ALA A 279 -35.88 -60.28 2.91
C ALA A 279 -35.99 -58.78 3.29
N ALA A 280 -37.14 -58.34 3.80
CA ALA A 280 -37.35 -56.97 4.27
C ALA A 280 -36.58 -56.66 5.57
N ASP A 281 -36.52 -57.61 6.52
CA ASP A 281 -35.76 -57.46 7.77
C ASP A 281 -34.24 -57.37 7.51
N GLN A 282 -33.70 -58.14 6.56
CA GLN A 282 -32.31 -58.00 6.11
C GLN A 282 -32.07 -56.63 5.42
N ALA A 283 -33.02 -56.15 4.59
CA ALA A 283 -32.92 -54.82 3.99
C ALA A 283 -32.95 -53.68 5.03
N GLU A 284 -33.70 -53.84 6.12
CA GLU A 284 -33.74 -52.90 7.25
C GLU A 284 -32.45 -52.94 8.09
N LEU A 285 -31.80 -54.10 8.24
CA LEU A 285 -30.45 -54.19 8.82
C LEU A 285 -29.41 -53.49 7.92
N THR A 286 -29.51 -53.69 6.59
CA THR A 286 -28.68 -52.99 5.61
C THR A 286 -28.82 -51.46 5.72
N ARG A 287 -30.06 -50.96 5.85
CA ARG A 287 -30.36 -49.54 6.07
C ARG A 287 -29.74 -49.01 7.36
N LYS A 288 -29.81 -49.77 8.46
CA LYS A 288 -29.19 -49.42 9.75
C LYS A 288 -27.67 -49.31 9.63
N ASP A 289 -27.02 -50.23 8.94
CA ASP A 289 -25.56 -50.20 8.73
C ASP A 289 -25.12 -49.10 7.76
N SER A 290 -25.93 -48.79 6.75
CA SER A 290 -25.75 -47.62 5.89
C SER A 290 -25.79 -46.30 6.66
N LEU A 291 -26.76 -46.14 7.58
CA LEU A 291 -26.83 -44.98 8.46
C LEU A 291 -25.65 -44.90 9.45
N LYS A 292 -25.09 -46.03 9.90
CA LYS A 292 -23.83 -46.04 10.68
C LYS A 292 -22.65 -45.56 9.81
N ALA A 293 -22.54 -46.06 8.58
CA ALA A 293 -21.49 -45.64 7.65
C ALA A 293 -21.53 -44.11 7.39
N ALA A 294 -22.72 -43.55 7.15
CA ALA A 294 -22.93 -42.12 7.00
C ALA A 294 -22.58 -41.33 8.29
N GLY A 295 -22.94 -41.83 9.47
CA GLY A 295 -22.59 -41.20 10.76
C GLY A 295 -21.07 -41.19 11.04
N PHE A 296 -20.37 -42.26 10.65
CA PHE A 296 -18.91 -42.30 10.70
C PHE A 296 -18.26 -41.40 9.64
N ALA A 297 -18.83 -41.29 8.44
CA ALA A 297 -18.37 -40.36 7.41
C ALA A 297 -18.50 -38.90 7.85
N ALA A 298 -19.62 -38.51 8.46
CA ALA A 298 -19.79 -37.20 9.07
C ALA A 298 -18.75 -36.94 10.18
N SER A 299 -18.49 -37.94 11.04
CA SER A 299 -17.47 -37.88 12.09
C SER A 299 -16.05 -37.72 11.53
N ALA A 300 -15.75 -38.33 10.37
CA ALA A 300 -14.49 -38.15 9.65
C ALA A 300 -14.35 -36.72 9.09
N ALA A 301 -15.43 -36.19 8.48
CA ALA A 301 -15.47 -34.84 7.94
C ALA A 301 -15.33 -33.76 9.03
N ASP A 302 -15.94 -33.91 10.21
CA ASP A 302 -15.75 -32.98 11.34
C ASP A 302 -14.32 -33.02 11.89
N ALA A 303 -13.72 -34.21 11.99
CA ALA A 303 -12.32 -34.35 12.37
C ALA A 303 -11.38 -33.69 11.32
N ALA A 304 -11.69 -33.80 10.03
CA ALA A 304 -10.96 -33.14 8.95
C ALA A 304 -11.09 -31.60 9.01
N ARG A 305 -12.32 -31.08 9.18
CA ARG A 305 -12.58 -29.65 9.42
C ARG A 305 -11.81 -29.11 10.62
N GLY A 306 -11.76 -29.89 11.71
CA GLY A 306 -10.97 -29.57 12.90
C GLY A 306 -9.45 -29.55 12.63
N ALA A 307 -8.93 -30.52 11.87
CA ALA A 307 -7.52 -30.54 11.48
C ALA A 307 -7.16 -29.31 10.62
N ALA A 308 -7.99 -28.96 9.64
CA ALA A 308 -7.79 -27.76 8.82
C ALA A 308 -7.85 -26.45 9.64
N ALA A 309 -8.70 -26.37 10.67
CA ALA A 309 -8.74 -25.22 11.57
C ALA A 309 -7.45 -25.11 12.42
N ALA A 310 -6.95 -26.23 12.95
CA ALA A 310 -5.69 -26.28 13.68
C ALA A 310 -4.48 -25.98 12.77
N ALA A 311 -4.53 -26.36 11.49
CA ALA A 311 -3.52 -25.98 10.50
C ALA A 311 -3.47 -24.46 10.24
N ARG A 312 -4.62 -23.78 10.13
CA ARG A 312 -4.68 -22.31 10.04
C ARG A 312 -4.14 -21.63 11.31
N GLN A 313 -4.41 -22.19 12.49
CA GLN A 313 -3.84 -21.71 13.76
C GLN A 313 -2.30 -21.84 13.77
N ALA A 314 -1.74 -22.92 13.22
CA ALA A 314 -0.30 -23.08 13.07
C ALA A 314 0.32 -22.08 12.06
N ILE A 315 -0.36 -21.81 10.94
CA ILE A 315 0.08 -20.81 9.94
C ILE A 315 0.06 -19.40 10.54
N GLY A 316 -1.03 -19.01 11.22
CA GLY A 316 -1.12 -17.69 11.86
C GLY A 316 -0.02 -17.47 12.92
N ALA A 317 0.27 -18.49 13.72
CA ALA A 317 1.38 -18.46 14.66
C ALA A 317 2.76 -18.41 13.95
N ALA A 318 2.95 -19.11 12.84
CA ALA A 318 4.19 -19.01 12.05
C ALA A 318 4.39 -17.61 11.45
N ASN A 319 3.33 -16.98 10.94
CA ASN A 319 3.40 -15.61 10.41
C ASN A 319 3.72 -14.60 11.52
N ALA A 320 3.17 -14.78 12.72
CA ALA A 320 3.51 -13.95 13.89
C ALA A 320 4.97 -14.14 14.34
N ALA A 321 5.49 -15.38 14.33
CA ALA A 321 6.91 -15.65 14.57
C ALA A 321 7.81 -14.99 13.50
N ASN A 322 7.40 -14.99 12.23
CA ASN A 322 8.12 -14.32 11.15
C ASN A 322 8.14 -12.79 11.32
N HIS A 323 7.02 -12.19 11.74
CA HIS A 323 6.94 -10.76 12.05
C HIS A 323 7.87 -10.40 13.22
N ALA A 324 7.78 -11.12 14.33
CA ALA A 324 8.65 -10.92 15.50
C ALA A 324 10.15 -11.11 15.16
N ALA A 325 10.49 -12.04 14.26
CA ALA A 325 11.86 -12.19 13.76
C ALA A 325 12.34 -11.00 12.92
N ARG A 326 11.45 -10.32 12.17
CA ARG A 326 11.78 -9.07 11.46
C ARG A 326 11.96 -7.89 12.42
N VAL A 327 11.15 -7.79 13.47
CA VAL A 327 11.33 -6.78 14.54
C VAL A 327 12.66 -6.99 15.25
N ALA A 328 12.99 -8.23 15.64
CA ALA A 328 14.29 -8.56 16.21
C ALA A 328 15.47 -8.22 15.27
N ALA A 329 15.28 -8.35 13.94
CA ALA A 329 16.29 -7.99 12.95
C ALA A 329 16.44 -6.47 12.75
N SER A 330 15.34 -5.69 12.75
CA SER A 330 15.40 -4.23 12.60
C SER A 330 15.88 -3.53 13.87
N ALA A 331 15.55 -4.07 15.05
CA ALA A 331 16.12 -3.67 16.33
C ALA A 331 17.63 -3.97 16.38
N ALA A 332 18.07 -5.15 15.89
CA ALA A 332 19.50 -5.46 15.78
C ALA A 332 20.25 -4.54 14.79
N ALA A 333 19.61 -4.08 13.71
CA ALA A 333 20.19 -3.10 12.79
C ALA A 333 20.33 -1.71 13.44
N ARG A 334 19.32 -1.22 14.15
CA ARG A 334 19.42 0.02 14.95
C ARG A 334 20.54 -0.07 15.99
N ALA A 335 20.63 -1.18 16.72
CA ALA A 335 21.70 -1.40 17.70
C ALA A 335 23.10 -1.37 17.05
N ALA A 336 23.25 -1.89 15.82
CA ALA A 336 24.50 -1.81 15.07
C ALA A 336 24.85 -0.39 14.60
N SER A 337 23.88 0.32 14.02
CA SER A 337 24.07 1.71 13.57
C SER A 337 24.41 2.66 14.72
N ALA A 338 23.70 2.56 15.85
CA ALA A 338 24.03 3.30 17.06
C ALA A 338 25.44 2.94 17.59
N ALA A 339 25.84 1.67 17.55
CA ALA A 339 27.19 1.27 17.95
C ALA A 339 28.29 1.82 17.02
N ALA A 340 28.02 1.95 15.73
CA ALA A 340 28.93 2.62 14.78
C ALA A 340 29.02 4.13 15.06
N ASN A 341 27.90 4.79 15.34
CA ASN A 341 27.87 6.20 15.72
C ASN A 341 28.63 6.48 17.03
N ALA A 342 28.53 5.58 18.02
CA ALA A 342 29.33 5.64 19.25
C ALA A 342 30.84 5.51 18.96
N ALA A 343 31.24 4.65 18.02
CA ALA A 343 32.64 4.48 17.62
C ALA A 343 33.20 5.68 16.83
N ASP A 344 32.40 6.34 15.98
CA ASP A 344 32.78 7.60 15.32
C ASP A 344 32.94 8.74 16.33
N ALA A 345 32.00 8.88 17.28
CA ALA A 345 32.11 9.84 18.37
C ALA A 345 33.40 9.60 19.21
N ALA A 346 33.71 8.33 19.53
CA ALA A 346 34.94 7.95 20.21
C ALA A 346 36.23 8.27 19.39
N ALA A 347 36.19 8.11 18.07
CA ALA A 347 37.30 8.49 17.19
C ALA A 347 37.49 10.02 17.12
N ARG A 348 36.40 10.80 17.15
CA ARG A 348 36.43 12.27 17.26
C ARG A 348 36.97 12.73 18.61
N ALA A 349 36.54 12.11 19.72
CA ALA A 349 37.05 12.39 21.06
C ALA A 349 38.58 12.18 21.14
N ARG A 350 39.07 11.03 20.65
CA ARG A 350 40.52 10.75 20.52
C ARG A 350 41.26 11.77 19.66
N SER A 351 40.64 12.24 18.58
CA SER A 351 41.24 13.23 17.67
C SER A 351 41.37 14.61 18.34
N ALA A 352 40.35 15.03 19.08
CA ALA A 352 40.35 16.27 19.87
C ALA A 352 41.36 16.19 21.04
N ALA A 353 41.44 15.06 21.74
CA ALA A 353 42.47 14.80 22.75
C ALA A 353 43.90 14.90 22.18
N GLY A 354 44.11 14.35 20.97
CA GLY A 354 45.37 14.47 20.24
C GLY A 354 45.70 15.90 19.78
N ALA A 355 44.71 16.79 19.66
CA ALA A 355 44.92 18.22 19.44
C ALA A 355 45.26 18.94 20.75
N ALA A 356 44.52 18.69 21.84
CA ALA A 356 44.80 19.24 23.16
C ALA A 356 46.22 18.90 23.65
N ALA A 357 46.71 17.68 23.44
CA ALA A 357 48.07 17.27 23.78
C ALA A 357 49.16 18.00 22.95
N LYS A 358 48.89 18.29 21.66
CA LYS A 358 49.79 19.10 20.83
C LYS A 358 49.82 20.56 21.29
N ASP A 359 48.68 21.12 21.66
CA ASP A 359 48.59 22.48 22.15
C ASP A 359 49.23 22.65 23.54
N ALA A 360 49.10 21.65 24.43
CA ALA A 360 49.87 21.59 25.66
C ALA A 360 51.39 21.55 25.41
N SER A 361 51.83 20.83 24.36
CA SER A 361 53.25 20.81 23.95
C SER A 361 53.73 22.19 23.47
N LYS A 362 52.94 22.90 22.64
CA LYS A 362 53.22 24.29 22.23
C LYS A 362 53.25 25.25 23.43
N ALA A 363 52.35 25.09 24.40
CA ALA A 363 52.31 25.91 25.61
C ALA A 363 53.60 25.75 26.44
N LYS A 364 54.10 24.51 26.57
CA LYS A 364 55.38 24.18 27.21
C LYS A 364 56.59 24.72 26.42
N GLU A 365 56.60 24.61 25.10
CA GLU A 365 57.67 25.17 24.25
C GLU A 365 57.75 26.71 24.39
N ALA A 366 56.62 27.40 24.26
CA ALA A 366 56.53 28.84 24.44
C ALA A 366 56.89 29.28 25.88
N LYS A 367 56.57 28.48 26.89
CA LYS A 367 56.99 28.70 28.28
C LYS A 367 58.52 28.66 28.45
N GLU A 368 59.19 27.65 27.91
CA GLU A 368 60.65 27.59 27.99
C GLU A 368 61.32 28.67 27.13
N ALA A 369 60.74 29.04 25.99
CA ALA A 369 61.17 30.21 25.21
C ALA A 369 61.01 31.53 26.00
N ALA A 370 59.92 31.71 26.76
CA ALA A 370 59.73 32.86 27.64
C ALA A 370 60.80 32.91 28.77
N LYS A 371 61.18 31.76 29.33
CA LYS A 371 62.27 31.65 30.32
C LYS A 371 63.64 31.98 29.71
N VAL A 372 63.95 31.48 28.52
CA VAL A 372 65.20 31.82 27.81
C VAL A 372 65.26 33.32 27.49
N ALA A 373 64.15 33.90 27.01
CA ALA A 373 64.06 35.34 26.76
C ALA A 373 64.21 36.17 28.05
N ARG A 374 63.67 35.71 29.19
CA ARG A 374 63.93 36.30 30.51
C ARG A 374 65.40 36.22 30.90
N GLU A 375 66.07 35.08 30.75
CA GLU A 375 67.48 34.97 31.13
C GLU A 375 68.38 35.90 30.28
N ALA A 376 68.06 36.09 28.99
CA ALA A 376 68.75 37.02 28.11
C ALA A 376 68.67 38.50 28.57
N VAL A 377 67.64 38.89 29.34
CA VAL A 377 67.55 40.22 29.99
C VAL A 377 68.76 40.45 30.90
N LYS A 378 69.25 39.43 31.62
CA LYS A 378 70.36 39.55 32.57
C LYS A 378 71.73 39.78 31.90
N THR A 379 71.83 39.51 30.60
CA THR A 379 73.05 39.67 29.79
C THR A 379 73.01 40.88 28.84
N ALA A 380 71.93 41.68 28.89
CA ALA A 380 71.76 42.84 28.01
C ALA A 380 72.67 44.02 28.40
N ASN A 381 73.18 44.73 27.39
CA ASN A 381 74.08 45.89 27.50
C ASN A 381 73.31 47.21 27.71
N GLY A 382 72.16 47.15 28.39
CA GLY A 382 71.33 48.30 28.70
C GLY A 382 69.83 48.00 28.65
N ALA A 383 69.02 48.90 29.21
CA ALA A 383 67.59 48.68 29.40
C ALA A 383 66.80 48.68 28.08
N ALA A 384 67.34 49.25 27.00
CA ALA A 384 66.74 49.20 25.67
C ALA A 384 66.83 47.79 25.04
N GLU A 385 68.00 47.15 25.12
CA GLU A 385 68.21 45.77 24.68
C GLU A 385 67.44 44.79 25.57
N ALA A 386 67.49 45.02 26.90
CA ALA A 386 66.72 44.29 27.89
C ALA A 386 65.20 44.33 27.61
N ALA A 387 64.64 45.50 27.26
CA ALA A 387 63.23 45.65 26.91
C ALA A 387 62.84 44.87 25.66
N GLY A 388 63.77 44.71 24.70
CA GLY A 388 63.59 43.82 23.55
C GLY A 388 63.41 42.36 23.98
N TYR A 389 64.24 41.88 24.91
CA TYR A 389 64.14 40.52 25.46
C TYR A 389 62.88 40.31 26.32
N ALA A 390 62.50 41.25 27.19
CA ALA A 390 61.24 41.16 27.95
C ALA A 390 59.98 41.25 27.07
N GLY A 391 60.03 42.07 26.02
CA GLY A 391 59.00 42.10 24.97
C GLY A 391 58.88 40.78 24.22
N ASN A 392 59.98 40.06 23.99
CA ASN A 392 59.95 38.72 23.42
C ASN A 392 59.41 37.68 24.42
N ALA A 393 59.82 37.70 25.69
CA ALA A 393 59.23 36.85 26.74
C ALA A 393 57.70 37.03 26.83
N SER A 394 57.22 38.27 26.65
CA SER A 394 55.79 38.60 26.61
C SER A 394 55.05 38.01 25.40
N LYS A 395 55.67 38.02 24.21
CA LYS A 395 55.12 37.37 23.01
C LYS A 395 55.01 35.85 23.20
N GLU A 396 56.00 35.22 23.82
CA GLU A 396 55.96 33.79 24.13
C GLU A 396 54.92 33.46 25.21
N ALA A 397 54.74 34.31 26.23
CA ALA A 397 53.65 34.16 27.20
C ALA A 397 52.24 34.26 26.56
N ILE A 398 52.07 35.11 25.55
CA ILE A 398 50.83 35.21 24.76
C ILE A 398 50.62 33.93 23.93
N LYS A 399 51.66 33.42 23.24
CA LYS A 399 51.59 32.14 22.53
C LYS A 399 51.21 30.98 23.45
N ALA A 400 51.80 30.90 24.64
CA ALA A 400 51.49 29.88 25.64
C ALA A 400 50.02 29.98 26.11
N SER A 401 49.53 31.21 26.33
CA SER A 401 48.13 31.46 26.71
C SER A 401 47.14 31.06 25.60
N ASN A 402 47.43 31.41 24.35
CA ASN A 402 46.60 31.03 23.20
C ASN A 402 46.60 29.51 22.98
N ALA A 403 47.74 28.85 23.18
CA ALA A 403 47.83 27.40 23.14
C ALA A 403 47.04 26.74 24.28
N ALA A 404 47.03 27.30 25.50
CA ALA A 404 46.21 26.81 26.60
C ALA A 404 44.70 26.96 26.33
N LEU A 405 44.26 28.08 25.73
CA LEU A 405 42.87 28.26 25.32
C LEU A 405 42.45 27.28 24.21
N SER A 406 43.33 27.03 23.24
CA SER A 406 43.12 26.01 22.19
C SER A 406 43.05 24.60 22.79
N ALA A 407 43.91 24.28 23.77
CA ALA A 407 43.86 22.99 24.46
C ALA A 407 42.55 22.80 25.25
N ALA A 408 42.04 23.85 25.90
CA ALA A 408 40.76 23.82 26.60
C ALA A 408 39.58 23.59 25.64
N GLY A 409 39.47 24.35 24.55
CA GLY A 409 38.42 24.16 23.55
C GLY A 409 38.46 22.77 22.89
N ASN A 410 39.65 22.18 22.73
CA ASN A 410 39.80 20.79 22.29
C ASN A 410 39.39 19.76 23.37
N ALA A 411 39.51 20.08 24.66
CA ALA A 411 39.00 19.23 25.74
C ALA A 411 37.47 19.28 25.85
N ASP A 412 36.87 20.46 25.73
CA ASP A 412 35.41 20.63 25.68
C ASP A 412 34.83 19.91 24.44
N ALA A 413 35.51 20.00 23.29
CA ALA A 413 35.15 19.26 22.09
C ALA A 413 35.23 17.74 22.29
N ALA A 414 36.22 17.22 23.04
CA ALA A 414 36.34 15.80 23.36
C ALA A 414 35.20 15.33 24.28
N ALA A 415 34.90 16.08 25.35
CA ALA A 415 33.80 15.80 26.27
C ALA A 415 32.44 15.77 25.55
N ALA A 416 32.17 16.76 24.69
CA ALA A 416 30.95 16.80 23.88
C ALA A 416 30.83 15.69 22.82
N GLN A 417 31.88 14.89 22.57
CA GLN A 417 31.76 13.63 21.84
C GLN A 417 31.57 12.42 22.76
N ALA A 418 32.09 12.43 23.98
CA ALA A 418 31.81 11.38 24.97
C ALA A 418 30.32 11.34 25.34
N GLU A 419 29.69 12.49 25.60
CA GLU A 419 28.24 12.59 25.83
C GLU A 419 27.40 12.05 24.65
N ARG A 420 27.88 12.22 23.42
CA ARG A 420 27.23 11.66 22.22
C ARG A 420 27.41 10.14 22.15
N ALA A 421 28.59 9.63 22.48
CA ALA A 421 28.85 8.20 22.55
C ALA A 421 27.98 7.52 23.61
N ASP A 422 27.76 8.15 24.78
CA ASP A 422 26.81 7.68 25.80
C ASP A 422 25.37 7.63 25.25
N GLY A 423 24.91 8.67 24.57
CA GLY A 423 23.59 8.72 23.95
C GLY A 423 23.36 7.57 22.95
N PHE A 424 24.34 7.31 22.08
CA PHE A 424 24.29 6.19 21.16
C PHE A 424 24.44 4.82 21.85
N ALA A 425 25.19 4.73 22.95
CA ALA A 425 25.28 3.51 23.76
C ALA A 425 23.95 3.18 24.49
N ALA A 426 23.21 4.21 24.91
CA ALA A 426 21.86 4.07 25.45
C ALA A 426 20.85 3.62 24.37
N GLU A 427 20.91 4.22 23.17
CA GLU A 427 20.08 3.80 22.02
C GLU A 427 20.36 2.33 21.63
N ALA A 428 21.63 1.94 21.52
CA ALA A 428 22.01 0.55 21.24
C ALA A 428 21.54 -0.41 22.35
N GLY A 429 21.55 0.04 23.62
CA GLY A 429 20.99 -0.69 24.76
C GLY A 429 19.48 -0.93 24.64
N ALA A 430 18.71 0.11 24.33
CA ALA A 430 17.26 0.03 24.14
C ALA A 430 16.89 -0.90 22.97
N ALA A 431 17.57 -0.74 21.82
CA ALA A 431 17.38 -1.59 20.65
C ALA A 431 17.82 -3.06 20.90
N SER A 432 18.82 -3.29 21.76
CA SER A 432 19.16 -4.64 22.23
C SER A 432 18.04 -5.29 23.04
N GLN A 433 17.41 -4.54 23.95
CA GLN A 433 16.29 -5.05 24.74
C GLN A 433 15.08 -5.38 23.87
N GLU A 434 14.70 -4.47 22.95
CA GLU A 434 13.60 -4.69 21.99
C GLU A 434 13.84 -5.97 21.15
N ALA A 435 15.08 -6.21 20.72
CA ALA A 435 15.44 -7.43 20.00
C ALA A 435 15.29 -8.71 20.85
N ARG A 436 15.57 -8.66 22.16
CA ARG A 436 15.35 -9.79 23.09
C ARG A 436 13.86 -10.08 23.26
N ASP A 437 13.04 -9.04 23.43
CA ASP A 437 11.60 -9.20 23.67
C ASP A 437 10.88 -9.73 22.43
N ALA A 438 11.25 -9.24 21.23
CA ALA A 438 10.79 -9.79 19.96
C ALA A 438 11.28 -11.24 19.72
N ALA A 439 12.49 -11.59 20.15
CA ALA A 439 12.95 -12.99 20.11
C ALA A 439 12.17 -13.89 21.09
N ALA A 440 11.84 -13.40 22.29
CA ALA A 440 10.97 -14.12 23.22
C ALA A 440 9.55 -14.29 22.65
N GLU A 441 9.02 -13.30 21.92
CA GLU A 441 7.76 -13.39 21.19
C GLU A 441 7.79 -14.46 20.09
N ALA A 442 8.83 -14.48 19.26
CA ALA A 442 9.01 -15.50 18.23
C ALA A 442 9.04 -16.92 18.85
N ARG A 443 9.69 -17.12 20.01
CA ARG A 443 9.61 -18.37 20.78
C ARG A 443 8.18 -18.69 21.25
N ARG A 444 7.41 -17.72 21.76
CA ARG A 444 6.00 -17.92 22.18
C ARG A 444 5.15 -18.43 21.00
N HIS A 445 5.30 -17.80 19.84
CA HIS A 445 4.57 -18.17 18.62
C HIS A 445 5.02 -19.51 18.02
N ALA A 446 6.31 -19.85 18.03
CA ALA A 446 6.79 -21.17 17.62
C ALA A 446 6.20 -22.31 18.47
N ASN A 447 6.12 -22.11 19.79
CA ASN A 447 5.46 -23.04 20.70
C ASN A 447 3.95 -23.18 20.42
N GLU A 448 3.26 -22.09 20.06
CA GLU A 448 1.86 -22.14 19.66
C GLU A 448 1.66 -22.87 18.33
N ALA A 449 2.50 -22.62 17.33
CA ALA A 449 2.47 -23.34 16.06
C ALA A 449 2.68 -24.85 16.27
N ARG A 450 3.61 -25.24 17.15
CA ARG A 450 3.83 -26.65 17.55
C ARG A 450 2.60 -27.26 18.24
N ARG A 451 1.94 -26.55 19.16
CA ARG A 451 0.68 -26.99 19.81
C ARG A 451 -0.43 -27.21 18.77
N ALA A 452 -0.59 -26.26 17.86
CA ALA A 452 -1.59 -26.33 16.79
C ALA A 452 -1.31 -27.48 15.80
N ALA A 453 -0.05 -27.72 15.43
CA ALA A 453 0.36 -28.87 14.61
C ALA A 453 0.02 -30.22 15.26
N ASN A 454 0.35 -30.38 16.55
CA ASN A 454 0.01 -31.60 17.31
C ASN A 454 -1.51 -31.83 17.36
N ARG A 455 -2.30 -30.76 17.57
CA ARG A 455 -3.77 -30.82 17.53
C ARG A 455 -4.30 -31.22 16.15
N SER A 456 -3.72 -30.68 15.08
CA SER A 456 -4.09 -31.05 13.70
C SER A 456 -3.83 -32.53 13.42
N GLN A 457 -2.70 -33.07 13.88
CA GLN A 457 -2.35 -34.48 13.72
C GLN A 457 -3.28 -35.41 14.52
N ALA A 458 -3.62 -35.05 15.77
CA ALA A 458 -4.56 -35.84 16.58
C ALA A 458 -5.95 -35.93 15.90
N LEU A 459 -6.40 -34.83 15.28
CA LEU A 459 -7.66 -34.78 14.53
C LEU A 459 -7.58 -35.55 13.21
N ALA A 460 -6.43 -35.55 12.52
CA ALA A 460 -6.21 -36.41 11.35
C ALA A 460 -6.28 -37.91 11.68
N ASN A 461 -5.73 -38.33 12.83
CA ASN A 461 -5.86 -39.70 13.31
C ASN A 461 -7.33 -40.05 13.65
N LYS A 462 -8.08 -39.13 14.28
CA LYS A 462 -9.52 -39.32 14.54
C LYS A 462 -10.32 -39.49 13.24
N SER A 463 -9.99 -38.71 12.20
CA SER A 463 -10.62 -38.82 10.87
C SER A 463 -10.35 -40.18 10.21
N ALA A 464 -9.11 -40.68 10.28
CA ALA A 464 -8.75 -42.00 9.76
C ALA A 464 -9.49 -43.15 10.48
N ASN A 465 -9.60 -43.09 11.81
CA ASN A 465 -10.33 -44.10 12.58
C ASN A 465 -11.83 -44.12 12.24
N ALA A 466 -12.42 -42.94 12.01
CA ALA A 466 -13.81 -42.83 11.56
C ALA A 466 -14.00 -43.39 10.13
N ALA A 467 -13.02 -43.20 9.23
CA ALA A 467 -13.05 -43.81 7.89
C ALA A 467 -13.03 -45.34 7.92
N PHE A 468 -12.20 -45.96 8.77
CA PHE A 468 -12.22 -47.41 8.96
C PHE A 468 -13.58 -47.91 9.48
N ALA A 469 -14.17 -47.23 10.47
CA ALA A 469 -15.50 -47.58 10.99
C ALA A 469 -16.61 -47.44 9.93
N ALA A 470 -16.55 -46.44 9.04
CA ALA A 470 -17.48 -46.29 7.93
C ALA A 470 -17.37 -47.45 6.93
N ARG A 471 -16.15 -47.83 6.55
CA ARG A 471 -15.85 -48.95 5.64
C ARG A 471 -16.32 -50.29 6.19
N ASP A 472 -16.12 -50.54 7.49
CA ASP A 472 -16.50 -51.82 8.09
C ASP A 472 -18.02 -51.92 8.35
N ALA A 473 -18.72 -50.79 8.51
CA ALA A 473 -20.18 -50.72 8.41
C ALA A 473 -20.69 -50.98 6.98
N ALA A 474 -20.05 -50.41 5.95
CA ALA A 474 -20.39 -50.69 4.55
C ALA A 474 -20.24 -52.17 4.16
N ARG A 475 -19.18 -52.82 4.64
CA ARG A 475 -18.97 -54.27 4.52
C ARG A 475 -20.05 -55.10 5.22
N SER A 476 -20.70 -54.56 6.25
CA SER A 476 -21.81 -55.21 6.95
C SER A 476 -23.12 -55.05 6.18
N ALA A 477 -23.40 -53.83 5.69
CA ALA A 477 -24.50 -53.56 4.77
C ALA A 477 -24.47 -54.50 3.54
N ALA A 478 -23.31 -54.67 2.90
CA ALA A 478 -23.15 -55.58 1.76
C ALA A 478 -23.52 -57.04 2.06
N ARG A 479 -23.24 -57.56 3.27
CA ARG A 479 -23.64 -58.93 3.66
C ARG A 479 -25.15 -59.06 3.86
N HIS A 480 -25.76 -58.08 4.53
CA HIS A 480 -27.22 -58.07 4.70
C HIS A 480 -27.97 -57.91 3.36
N ALA A 481 -27.38 -57.21 2.38
CA ALA A 481 -27.92 -57.13 1.03
C ALA A 481 -27.89 -58.46 0.26
N ALA A 482 -26.87 -59.31 0.46
CA ALA A 482 -26.82 -60.65 -0.10
C ALA A 482 -27.92 -61.55 0.49
N ASN A 483 -28.02 -61.62 1.82
CA ASN A 483 -29.05 -62.41 2.52
C ASN A 483 -30.48 -62.01 2.12
N ALA A 484 -30.71 -60.73 1.79
CA ALA A 484 -32.00 -60.23 1.33
C ALA A 484 -32.39 -60.75 -0.08
N ALA A 485 -31.43 -61.21 -0.88
CA ALA A 485 -31.68 -61.81 -2.19
C ALA A 485 -32.07 -63.30 -2.07
N ASP A 486 -31.41 -64.07 -1.20
CA ASP A 486 -31.67 -65.51 -1.02
C ASP A 486 -33.11 -65.78 -0.51
N GLU A 487 -33.60 -64.94 0.39
CA GLU A 487 -34.98 -64.99 0.88
C GLU A 487 -36.01 -64.54 -0.19
N ALA A 488 -35.57 -63.90 -1.27
CA ALA A 488 -36.46 -63.47 -2.36
C ALA A 488 -36.83 -64.58 -3.35
N GLU A 489 -36.02 -65.63 -3.46
CA GLU A 489 -36.35 -66.78 -4.33
C GLU A 489 -37.44 -67.65 -3.70
N LYS A 490 -37.36 -67.89 -2.38
CA LYS A 490 -38.32 -68.71 -1.60
C LYS A 490 -39.74 -68.16 -1.63
N ALA A 491 -39.90 -66.84 -1.73
CA ALA A 491 -41.20 -66.18 -1.76
C ALA A 491 -42.00 -66.43 -3.06
N ALA A 492 -41.43 -67.10 -4.07
CA ALA A 492 -42.06 -67.37 -5.37
C ALA A 492 -43.02 -68.57 -5.40
N GLU A 493 -42.74 -69.68 -4.70
CA GLU A 493 -43.49 -70.93 -4.87
C GLU A 493 -44.94 -70.85 -4.39
N HIS A 494 -45.23 -70.02 -3.39
CA HIS A 494 -46.52 -69.98 -2.70
C HIS A 494 -47.62 -69.20 -3.46
N ALA A 495 -47.33 -68.72 -4.68
CA ALA A 495 -48.17 -67.83 -5.49
C ALA A 495 -49.66 -68.26 -5.70
N GLY A 496 -49.88 -69.38 -6.39
CA GLY A 496 -51.06 -69.53 -7.26
C GLY A 496 -52.44 -69.77 -6.62
N LYS A 497 -52.58 -69.85 -5.29
CA LYS A 497 -53.77 -70.43 -4.63
C LYS A 497 -54.93 -69.49 -4.31
N SER A 498 -54.80 -68.21 -4.62
CA SER A 498 -55.41 -67.15 -3.78
C SER A 498 -56.48 -66.30 -4.55
N ALA A 499 -57.18 -66.91 -5.50
CA ALA A 499 -57.71 -66.24 -6.69
C ALA A 499 -59.03 -65.45 -6.58
N ASP A 500 -60.04 -65.96 -5.86
CA ASP A 500 -61.44 -65.78 -6.33
C ASP A 500 -62.30 -64.77 -5.55
N ALA A 501 -61.93 -64.37 -4.33
CA ALA A 501 -62.74 -63.49 -3.48
C ALA A 501 -62.60 -62.00 -3.90
N ALA A 502 -62.91 -61.71 -5.17
CA ALA A 502 -62.04 -60.87 -5.98
C ALA A 502 -62.51 -59.44 -6.34
N ASN A 503 -63.82 -59.19 -6.47
CA ASN A 503 -64.28 -58.05 -7.28
C ASN A 503 -64.89 -56.87 -6.50
N GLU A 504 -65.21 -57.05 -5.22
CA GLU A 504 -66.05 -56.10 -4.45
C GLU A 504 -65.35 -54.77 -4.12
N ALA A 505 -64.10 -54.83 -3.64
CA ALA A 505 -63.41 -53.67 -3.07
C ALA A 505 -63.06 -52.55 -4.09
N LYS A 506 -63.41 -52.72 -5.38
CA LYS A 506 -62.99 -51.85 -6.49
C LYS A 506 -63.45 -50.40 -6.42
N ARG A 507 -64.51 -50.08 -5.66
CA ARG A 507 -65.12 -48.74 -5.65
C ARG A 507 -64.41 -47.72 -4.75
N GLN A 508 -63.76 -48.16 -3.67
CA GLN A 508 -63.05 -47.27 -2.75
C GLN A 508 -61.64 -46.88 -3.25
N SER A 509 -61.17 -47.55 -4.30
CA SER A 509 -59.95 -47.25 -5.08
C SER A 509 -59.79 -45.77 -5.40
N ASP A 510 -60.84 -45.16 -5.95
CA ASP A 510 -60.66 -44.00 -6.81
C ASP A 510 -60.62 -42.68 -6.02
N ALA A 511 -61.28 -42.62 -4.86
CA ALA A 511 -61.21 -41.45 -3.96
C ALA A 511 -59.82 -41.29 -3.33
N ALA A 512 -59.13 -42.38 -3.00
CA ALA A 512 -57.78 -42.33 -2.43
C ALA A 512 -56.75 -41.83 -3.46
N LYS A 513 -56.99 -42.08 -4.76
CA LYS A 513 -56.12 -41.70 -5.88
C LYS A 513 -55.90 -40.19 -5.98
N GLU A 514 -56.97 -39.40 -5.91
CA GLU A 514 -56.91 -37.93 -6.02
C GLU A 514 -56.05 -37.30 -4.90
N ALA A 515 -56.17 -37.81 -3.67
CA ALA A 515 -55.36 -37.37 -2.54
C ALA A 515 -53.86 -37.70 -2.71
N ALA A 516 -53.53 -38.76 -3.46
CA ALA A 516 -52.14 -39.08 -3.79
C ALA A 516 -51.57 -38.21 -4.92
N ASP A 517 -52.37 -37.87 -5.93
CA ASP A 517 -51.99 -36.89 -6.96
C ASP A 517 -51.65 -35.52 -6.34
N ALA A 518 -52.38 -35.08 -5.31
CA ALA A 518 -52.07 -33.88 -4.55
C ALA A 518 -50.71 -33.96 -3.81
N ALA A 519 -50.38 -35.10 -3.19
CA ALA A 519 -49.11 -35.30 -2.51
C ALA A 519 -47.91 -35.34 -3.46
N ASP A 520 -48.05 -36.00 -4.62
CA ASP A 520 -47.08 -35.98 -5.73
C ASP A 520 -46.78 -34.56 -6.20
N ASN A 521 -47.82 -33.74 -6.35
CA ASN A 521 -47.68 -32.37 -6.82
C ASN A 521 -46.99 -31.46 -5.79
N ALA A 522 -47.22 -31.67 -4.49
CA ALA A 522 -46.48 -30.99 -3.43
C ALA A 522 -44.99 -31.39 -3.41
N ALA A 523 -44.66 -32.67 -3.65
CA ALA A 523 -43.27 -33.13 -3.75
C ALA A 523 -42.55 -32.60 -5.00
N LYS A 524 -43.23 -32.56 -6.16
CA LYS A 524 -42.72 -31.94 -7.41
C LYS A 524 -42.47 -30.45 -7.23
N ALA A 525 -43.39 -29.72 -6.58
CA ALA A 525 -43.22 -28.31 -6.26
C ALA A 525 -42.02 -28.07 -5.32
N ALA A 526 -41.83 -28.92 -4.31
CA ALA A 526 -40.67 -28.83 -3.42
C ALA A 526 -39.35 -29.00 -4.19
N LYS A 527 -39.29 -29.97 -5.13
CA LYS A 527 -38.13 -30.15 -6.01
C LYS A 527 -37.89 -28.92 -6.88
N ALA A 528 -38.93 -28.34 -7.49
CA ALA A 528 -38.79 -27.15 -8.33
C ALA A 528 -38.23 -25.94 -7.54
N VAL A 529 -38.64 -25.75 -6.28
CA VAL A 529 -38.06 -24.72 -5.40
C VAL A 529 -36.58 -24.95 -5.13
N PHE A 530 -36.17 -26.20 -4.89
CA PHE A 530 -34.76 -26.57 -4.73
C PHE A 530 -33.95 -26.35 -6.02
N ASP A 531 -34.48 -26.75 -7.18
CA ASP A 531 -33.81 -26.59 -8.47
C ASP A 531 -33.55 -25.10 -8.75
N ILE A 532 -34.59 -24.26 -8.66
CA ILE A 532 -34.50 -22.79 -8.84
C ILE A 532 -33.49 -22.16 -7.87
N ALA A 533 -33.42 -22.63 -6.61
CA ALA A 533 -32.46 -22.12 -5.64
C ALA A 533 -31.00 -22.41 -6.04
N ARG A 534 -30.72 -23.54 -6.72
CA ARG A 534 -29.37 -23.87 -7.22
C ARG A 534 -28.98 -23.05 -8.45
N ASP A 535 -29.94 -22.82 -9.35
CA ASP A 535 -29.73 -21.96 -10.51
C ASP A 535 -29.42 -20.52 -10.05
N THR A 536 -30.22 -20.00 -9.11
CA THR A 536 -30.04 -18.65 -8.53
C THR A 536 -28.69 -18.50 -7.80
N GLU A 537 -28.27 -19.48 -7.00
CA GLU A 537 -26.94 -19.49 -6.35
C GLU A 537 -25.77 -19.51 -7.36
N THR A 538 -26.00 -20.11 -8.54
CA THR A 538 -24.98 -20.21 -9.59
C THR A 538 -24.84 -18.87 -10.34
N GLU A 539 -25.94 -18.19 -10.63
CA GLU A 539 -25.93 -16.84 -11.24
C GLU A 539 -25.36 -15.77 -10.29
N ASP A 540 -25.73 -15.77 -9.01
CA ASP A 540 -25.13 -14.88 -7.98
C ASP A 540 -23.61 -15.01 -7.97
N LEU A 541 -23.11 -16.25 -7.82
CA LEU A 541 -21.69 -16.54 -7.77
C LEU A 541 -20.96 -16.03 -9.02
N ALA A 542 -21.52 -16.23 -10.21
CA ALA A 542 -20.96 -15.73 -11.46
C ALA A 542 -20.94 -14.19 -11.51
N GLY A 543 -22.00 -13.52 -11.05
CA GLY A 543 -22.09 -12.07 -10.94
C GLY A 543 -21.03 -11.48 -10.02
N ARG A 544 -20.97 -11.92 -8.75
CA ARG A 544 -19.98 -11.40 -7.77
C ARG A 544 -18.54 -11.74 -8.14
N THR A 545 -18.29 -12.89 -8.79
CA THR A 545 -16.97 -13.23 -9.35
C THR A 545 -16.54 -12.21 -10.39
N SER A 546 -17.43 -11.84 -11.32
CA SER A 546 -17.13 -10.88 -12.38
C SER A 546 -16.83 -9.48 -11.82
N ALA A 547 -17.63 -8.99 -10.87
CA ALA A 547 -17.42 -7.71 -10.20
C ALA A 547 -16.17 -7.67 -9.29
N ALA A 548 -15.68 -8.83 -8.82
CA ALA A 548 -14.41 -8.93 -8.10
C ALA A 548 -13.20 -8.99 -9.05
N ILE A 549 -13.34 -9.61 -10.23
CA ILE A 549 -12.29 -9.66 -11.27
C ILE A 549 -11.93 -8.27 -11.78
N GLU A 550 -12.90 -7.39 -12.06
CA GLU A 550 -12.57 -6.03 -12.55
C GLU A 550 -11.85 -5.20 -11.49
N ARG A 551 -12.30 -5.24 -10.22
CA ARG A 551 -11.59 -4.58 -9.10
C ARG A 551 -10.15 -5.10 -8.90
N ALA A 552 -9.92 -6.39 -9.11
CA ALA A 552 -8.58 -6.98 -9.05
C ALA A 552 -7.66 -6.44 -10.17
N LYS A 553 -8.19 -6.27 -11.39
CA LYS A 553 -7.44 -5.63 -12.51
C LYS A 553 -7.13 -4.16 -12.26
N GLU A 554 -8.06 -3.41 -11.67
CA GLU A 554 -7.86 -1.99 -11.35
C GLU A 554 -6.74 -1.80 -10.32
N LEU A 555 -6.73 -2.61 -9.25
CA LEU A 555 -5.65 -2.62 -8.26
C LEU A 555 -4.31 -3.02 -8.90
N LYS A 556 -4.30 -4.11 -9.69
CA LYS A 556 -3.09 -4.53 -10.43
C LYS A 556 -2.51 -3.42 -11.32
N LYS A 557 -3.35 -2.58 -11.94
CA LYS A 557 -2.90 -1.49 -12.81
C LYS A 557 -2.14 -0.40 -12.03
N ALA A 558 -2.44 -0.20 -10.74
CA ALA A 558 -1.67 0.69 -9.87
C ALA A 558 -0.27 0.11 -9.60
N ASP A 559 -0.20 -1.16 -9.17
CA ASP A 559 1.07 -1.87 -8.90
C ASP A 559 1.99 -1.89 -10.14
N ASP A 560 1.44 -2.24 -11.31
CA ASP A 560 2.19 -2.26 -12.57
C ASP A 560 2.75 -0.88 -12.95
N SER A 561 2.08 0.20 -12.56
CA SER A 561 2.54 1.57 -12.82
C SER A 561 3.72 1.98 -11.94
N LEU A 562 3.77 1.49 -10.69
CA LEU A 562 4.88 1.73 -9.77
C LEU A 562 6.19 1.08 -10.27
N ALA A 563 6.10 -0.14 -10.81
CA ALA A 563 7.24 -0.90 -11.31
C ALA A 563 7.96 -0.23 -12.49
N VAL A 564 7.23 0.48 -13.36
CA VAL A 564 7.80 1.16 -14.54
C VAL A 564 8.69 2.35 -14.14
N GLY A 565 8.37 3.06 -13.05
CA GLY A 565 9.13 4.22 -12.61
C GLY A 565 10.59 3.90 -12.24
N LEU A 566 10.80 2.79 -11.52
CA LEU A 566 12.13 2.35 -11.06
C LEU A 566 13.09 2.01 -12.20
N GLY A 567 12.57 1.51 -13.32
CA GLY A 567 13.39 1.17 -14.50
C GLY A 567 13.99 2.39 -15.21
N LYS A 568 13.36 3.57 -15.07
CA LYS A 568 13.83 4.82 -15.70
C LYS A 568 15.03 5.42 -14.97
N VAL A 569 15.00 5.46 -13.64
CA VAL A 569 16.06 6.04 -12.79
C VAL A 569 17.43 5.46 -13.12
N LEU A 570 17.51 4.12 -13.24
CA LEU A 570 18.75 3.39 -13.56
C LEU A 570 19.29 3.62 -14.99
N GLN A 571 18.52 4.21 -15.90
CA GLN A 571 18.99 4.63 -17.22
C GLN A 571 19.50 6.07 -17.22
N ASP A 572 18.87 6.96 -16.46
CA ASP A 572 19.24 8.36 -16.39
C ASP A 572 20.54 8.54 -15.54
N ASP A 573 20.71 7.77 -14.47
CA ASP A 573 21.96 7.70 -13.68
C ASP A 573 23.21 7.46 -14.55
N ARG A 574 23.12 6.60 -15.57
CA ARG A 574 24.26 6.22 -16.44
C ARG A 574 24.65 7.30 -17.44
N LYS A 575 23.70 8.12 -17.87
CA LYS A 575 23.96 9.26 -18.78
C LYS A 575 24.75 10.33 -18.04
N LEU A 576 24.39 10.57 -16.77
CA LEU A 576 25.02 11.57 -15.91
C LEU A 576 26.50 11.26 -15.61
N ASP A 577 26.89 9.98 -15.50
CA ASP A 577 28.31 9.60 -15.39
C ASP A 577 29.07 9.85 -16.71
N GLN A 578 28.49 9.48 -17.85
CA GLN A 578 29.10 9.70 -19.16
C GLN A 578 29.27 11.19 -19.49
N GLU A 579 28.33 12.04 -19.05
CA GLU A 579 28.43 13.50 -19.15
C GLU A 579 29.53 14.04 -18.21
N ALA A 580 29.65 13.52 -16.99
CA ALA A 580 30.71 13.90 -16.06
C ALA A 580 32.11 13.60 -16.62
N GLU A 581 32.33 12.40 -17.16
CA GLU A 581 33.60 11.99 -17.79
C GLU A 581 33.97 12.88 -18.98
N GLN A 582 33.00 13.20 -19.85
CA GLN A 582 33.21 14.06 -21.01
C GLN A 582 33.58 15.49 -20.60
N LEU A 583 32.91 16.06 -19.58
CA LEU A 583 33.19 17.40 -19.10
C LEU A 583 34.51 17.49 -18.32
N ALA A 584 34.89 16.46 -17.57
CA ALA A 584 36.21 16.34 -16.98
C ALA A 584 37.33 16.30 -18.04
N ALA A 585 37.12 15.54 -19.14
CA ALA A 585 38.05 15.52 -20.27
C ALA A 585 38.09 16.86 -21.03
N GLU A 586 36.99 17.62 -21.07
CA GLU A 586 36.97 18.96 -21.67
C GLU A 586 37.70 20.00 -20.81
N ALA A 587 37.52 19.96 -19.48
CA ALA A 587 38.16 20.87 -18.52
C ALA A 587 39.69 20.70 -18.40
N ASN A 588 40.22 19.54 -18.80
CA ASN A 588 41.66 19.24 -18.76
C ASN A 588 42.44 19.69 -20.02
N LYS A 589 41.80 20.36 -20.99
CA LYS A 589 42.48 20.91 -22.18
C LYS A 589 43.28 22.18 -21.83
N PRO A 590 44.49 22.38 -22.41
CA PRO A 590 45.36 23.50 -22.03
C PRO A 590 44.80 24.87 -22.42
N ASN A 591 44.09 24.96 -23.55
CA ASN A 591 43.41 26.17 -24.02
C ASN A 591 41.89 25.97 -23.94
N VAL A 592 41.36 25.72 -22.74
CA VAL A 592 39.92 25.54 -22.51
C VAL A 592 39.18 26.88 -22.46
N ASP A 593 38.00 26.96 -23.07
CA ASP A 593 37.06 28.06 -22.82
C ASP A 593 36.47 27.89 -21.42
N VAL A 594 37.06 28.63 -20.48
CA VAL A 594 36.69 28.61 -19.06
C VAL A 594 35.21 28.91 -18.85
N LYS A 595 34.63 29.89 -19.58
CA LYS A 595 33.22 30.27 -19.39
C LYS A 595 32.27 29.22 -19.93
N THR A 596 32.51 28.70 -21.14
CA THR A 596 31.68 27.64 -21.74
C THR A 596 31.76 26.35 -20.93
N VAL A 597 32.94 25.96 -20.44
CA VAL A 597 33.10 24.73 -19.65
C VAL A 597 32.61 24.89 -18.21
N ALA A 598 32.74 26.06 -17.59
CA ALA A 598 32.10 26.34 -16.30
C ALA A 598 30.56 26.28 -16.42
N LEU A 599 29.97 26.85 -17.46
CA LEU A 599 28.52 26.75 -17.70
C LEU A 599 28.04 25.30 -17.83
N LYS A 600 28.79 24.45 -18.57
CA LYS A 600 28.52 23.00 -18.64
C LYS A 600 28.70 22.33 -17.27
N GLY A 601 29.76 22.66 -16.53
CA GLY A 601 30.03 22.13 -15.20
C GLY A 601 28.98 22.50 -14.15
N ARG A 602 28.37 23.70 -14.24
CA ARG A 602 27.23 24.08 -13.39
C ARG A 602 25.97 23.26 -13.71
N LYS A 603 25.70 22.93 -14.98
CA LYS A 603 24.60 22.00 -15.35
C LYS A 603 24.81 20.61 -14.74
N LEU A 604 26.02 20.07 -14.89
CA LEU A 604 26.40 18.80 -14.27
C LEU A 604 26.26 18.84 -12.74
N ALA A 605 26.73 19.91 -12.10
CA ALA A 605 26.65 20.07 -10.65
C ALA A 605 25.20 20.12 -10.15
N ILE A 606 24.28 20.79 -10.87
CA ILE A 606 22.84 20.81 -10.55
C ILE A 606 22.26 19.38 -10.59
N GLU A 607 22.55 18.60 -11.63
CA GLU A 607 22.09 17.21 -11.71
C GLU A 607 22.76 16.27 -10.70
N VAL A 608 24.01 16.54 -10.32
CA VAL A 608 24.69 15.83 -9.22
C VAL A 608 24.04 16.16 -7.86
N MET A 609 23.67 17.43 -7.61
CA MET A 609 22.94 17.83 -6.39
C MET A 609 21.56 17.17 -6.28
N LYS A 610 20.87 16.94 -7.40
CA LYS A 610 19.60 16.19 -7.45
C LYS A 610 19.81 14.70 -7.15
N ASN A 611 20.76 14.07 -7.83
CA ASN A 611 20.73 12.62 -8.07
C ASN A 611 21.80 11.78 -7.34
N ARG A 612 22.91 12.35 -6.82
CA ARG A 612 24.06 11.56 -6.29
C ARG A 612 24.11 11.42 -4.76
N GLY A 613 25.21 10.91 -4.22
CA GLY A 613 25.43 10.70 -2.77
C GLY A 613 25.83 11.99 -2.02
N PRO A 614 25.85 11.96 -0.67
CA PRO A 614 26.08 13.15 0.16
C PRO A 614 27.36 13.93 -0.19
N TRP A 615 28.49 13.25 -0.41
CA TRP A 615 29.77 13.90 -0.70
C TRP A 615 29.82 14.45 -2.12
N SER A 616 29.22 13.76 -3.09
CA SER A 616 29.05 14.30 -4.45
C SER A 616 28.14 15.53 -4.47
N ARG A 617 27.02 15.52 -3.73
CA ARG A 617 26.13 16.69 -3.61
C ARG A 617 26.84 17.87 -2.98
N GLU A 618 27.62 17.65 -1.93
CA GLU A 618 28.33 18.73 -1.22
C GLU A 618 29.57 19.21 -1.98
N ALA A 619 30.21 18.39 -2.81
CA ALA A 619 31.19 18.85 -3.79
C ALA A 619 30.55 19.72 -4.88
N ALA A 620 29.40 19.31 -5.41
CA ALA A 620 28.65 20.05 -6.43
C ALA A 620 28.07 21.38 -5.89
N ALA A 621 27.58 21.40 -4.65
CA ALA A 621 27.09 22.61 -3.98
C ALA A 621 28.19 23.67 -3.86
N ARG A 622 29.39 23.28 -3.38
CA ARG A 622 30.54 24.17 -3.28
C ARG A 622 31.03 24.66 -4.65
N ALA A 623 30.98 23.82 -5.68
CA ALA A 623 31.30 24.22 -7.05
C ALA A 623 30.31 25.27 -7.58
N LEU A 624 29.00 25.06 -7.39
CA LEU A 624 27.96 26.01 -7.83
C LEU A 624 28.03 27.36 -7.12
N GLY A 625 28.43 27.38 -5.85
CA GLY A 625 28.70 28.61 -5.11
C GLY A 625 30.00 29.33 -5.50
N GLY A 626 30.83 28.72 -6.35
CA GLY A 626 32.17 29.21 -6.71
C GLY A 626 32.25 29.99 -8.03
N SER A 627 33.45 30.51 -8.29
CA SER A 627 33.85 31.10 -9.58
C SER A 627 33.88 30.06 -10.71
N ASP A 628 34.05 30.50 -11.95
CA ASP A 628 34.24 29.60 -13.09
C ASP A 628 35.42 28.64 -12.88
N ASP A 629 36.54 29.14 -12.33
CA ASP A 629 37.71 28.32 -12.00
C ASP A 629 37.42 27.25 -10.94
N ALA A 630 36.59 27.54 -9.93
CA ALA A 630 36.17 26.57 -8.93
C ALA A 630 35.27 25.47 -9.52
N VAL A 631 34.44 25.81 -10.53
CA VAL A 631 33.68 24.81 -11.30
C VAL A 631 34.60 23.97 -12.18
N LEU A 632 35.66 24.55 -12.75
CA LEU A 632 36.68 23.80 -13.50
C LEU A 632 37.51 22.90 -12.57
N GLU A 633 37.86 23.34 -11.36
CA GLU A 633 38.52 22.50 -10.34
C GLU A 633 37.60 21.33 -9.92
N TYR A 634 36.31 21.59 -9.73
CA TYR A 634 35.31 20.54 -9.52
C TYR A 634 35.25 19.53 -10.67
N LEU A 635 35.21 19.98 -11.93
CA LEU A 635 35.24 19.08 -13.10
C LEU A 635 36.55 18.29 -13.20
N ARG A 636 37.70 18.89 -12.84
CA ARG A 636 39.02 18.25 -12.92
C ARG A 636 39.27 17.23 -11.79
N THR A 637 38.83 17.54 -10.57
CA THR A 637 39.17 16.75 -9.36
C THR A 637 38.02 16.61 -8.36
N GLY A 638 37.24 17.67 -8.11
CA GLY A 638 36.25 17.70 -7.03
C GLY A 638 35.09 16.72 -7.20
N GLN A 639 34.60 16.51 -8.42
CA GLN A 639 33.58 15.52 -8.77
C GLN A 639 34.07 14.11 -8.47
N GLN A 640 35.28 13.76 -8.94
CA GLN A 640 35.85 12.45 -8.67
C GLN A 640 36.13 12.24 -7.17
N LYS A 641 36.53 13.29 -6.45
CA LYS A 641 36.70 13.23 -5.00
C LYS A 641 35.37 12.93 -4.30
N GLY A 642 34.30 13.68 -4.61
CA GLY A 642 32.97 13.43 -4.04
C GLY A 642 32.46 12.00 -4.29
N VAL A 643 32.67 11.48 -5.50
CA VAL A 643 32.33 10.09 -5.85
C VAL A 643 33.18 9.08 -5.06
N ARG A 644 34.49 9.32 -4.88
CA ARG A 644 35.39 8.44 -4.09
C ARG A 644 35.04 8.45 -2.60
N ASP A 645 34.64 9.60 -2.06
CA ASP A 645 34.24 9.76 -0.66
C ASP A 645 32.85 9.11 -0.41
N ASP A 646 31.89 9.25 -1.34
CA ASP A 646 30.62 8.48 -1.34
C ASP A 646 30.86 6.96 -1.46
N VAL A 647 31.83 6.53 -2.27
CA VAL A 647 32.24 5.12 -2.38
C VAL A 647 32.83 4.64 -1.06
N ARG A 648 33.73 5.39 -0.43
CA ARG A 648 34.30 5.04 0.89
C ARG A 648 33.21 4.91 1.96
N GLN A 649 32.31 5.89 2.07
CA GLN A 649 31.21 5.85 3.04
C GLN A 649 30.29 4.63 2.84
N ARG A 650 30.06 4.20 1.59
CA ARG A 650 29.27 2.99 1.29
C ARG A 650 30.00 1.69 1.65
N VAL A 651 31.33 1.66 1.63
CA VAL A 651 32.10 0.52 2.16
C VAL A 651 32.10 0.54 3.69
N GLU A 652 32.17 1.72 4.31
CA GLU A 652 32.04 1.88 5.78
C GLU A 652 30.68 1.41 6.28
N GLN A 653 29.57 1.75 5.60
CA GLN A 653 28.25 1.17 5.92
C GLN A 653 28.21 -0.36 5.77
N LEU A 654 28.87 -0.92 4.75
CA LEU A 654 28.96 -2.38 4.57
C LEU A 654 29.82 -3.09 5.63
N VAL A 655 30.65 -2.36 6.38
CA VAL A 655 31.43 -2.92 7.50
C VAL A 655 30.56 -3.29 8.68
N ASP A 656 29.51 -2.51 8.97
CA ASP A 656 28.67 -2.69 10.16
C ASP A 656 27.27 -3.21 9.82
N ASP A 657 26.58 -2.62 8.83
CA ASP A 657 25.18 -2.94 8.50
C ASP A 657 25.01 -4.20 7.66
N SER A 658 26.05 -4.68 6.97
CA SER A 658 25.90 -5.79 6.03
C SER A 658 25.42 -7.08 6.73
N PRO A 659 24.30 -7.70 6.32
CA PRO A 659 23.74 -8.88 6.98
C PRO A 659 24.58 -10.15 6.76
N VAL A 660 25.68 -10.08 5.99
CA VAL A 660 26.54 -11.21 5.65
C VAL A 660 27.92 -11.00 6.27
N ALA A 661 28.31 -11.87 7.21
CA ALA A 661 29.50 -11.68 8.03
C ALA A 661 30.81 -11.62 7.22
N THR A 662 30.94 -12.43 6.18
CA THR A 662 32.11 -12.42 5.28
C THR A 662 32.22 -11.13 4.48
N VAL A 663 31.09 -10.47 4.15
CA VAL A 663 31.07 -9.15 3.49
C VAL A 663 31.55 -8.06 4.45
N ARG A 664 31.13 -8.08 5.72
CA ARG A 664 31.65 -7.17 6.75
C ARG A 664 33.18 -7.30 6.91
N THR A 665 33.69 -8.53 6.98
CA THR A 665 35.14 -8.79 7.04
C THR A 665 35.88 -8.28 5.79
N ALA A 666 35.35 -8.56 4.59
CA ALA A 666 35.99 -8.11 3.34
C ALA A 666 35.92 -6.58 3.16
N ALA A 667 34.85 -5.94 3.65
CA ALA A 667 34.74 -4.48 3.70
C ALA A 667 35.80 -3.87 4.65
N LYS A 668 36.02 -4.46 5.83
CA LYS A 668 37.09 -4.03 6.77
C LYS A 668 38.49 -4.16 6.16
N GLU A 669 38.71 -5.12 5.26
CA GLU A 669 39.95 -5.23 4.51
C GLU A 669 40.04 -4.18 3.38
N ALA A 670 38.97 -4.00 2.62
CA ALA A 670 38.90 -3.02 1.52
C ALA A 670 39.13 -1.57 1.98
N LEU A 671 38.69 -1.19 3.20
CA LEU A 671 38.91 0.16 3.76
C LEU A 671 40.38 0.55 3.95
N LYS A 672 41.28 -0.43 4.05
CA LYS A 672 42.74 -0.20 4.08
C LYS A 672 43.31 0.18 2.70
N GLY A 673 42.53 -0.05 1.63
CA GLY A 673 42.92 0.20 0.25
C GLY A 673 42.67 1.63 -0.25
N GLY A 674 43.15 1.87 -1.46
CA GLY A 674 42.91 3.09 -2.23
C GLY A 674 41.53 3.13 -2.90
N PRO A 675 41.15 4.25 -3.53
CA PRO A 675 39.79 4.45 -4.05
C PRO A 675 39.36 3.45 -5.13
N GLU A 676 40.29 2.99 -5.98
CA GLU A 676 39.99 1.97 -7.00
C GLU A 676 39.63 0.63 -6.35
N GLN A 677 40.35 0.22 -5.31
CA GLN A 677 40.10 -1.02 -4.57
C GLN A 677 38.76 -0.97 -3.82
N LEU A 678 38.33 0.22 -3.36
CA LEU A 678 36.98 0.43 -2.81
C LEU A 678 35.90 0.39 -3.90
N GLY A 679 36.18 0.95 -5.08
CA GLY A 679 35.32 0.85 -6.26
C GLY A 679 35.12 -0.61 -6.69
N ASP A 680 36.20 -1.37 -6.84
CA ASP A 680 36.19 -2.80 -7.18
C ASP A 680 35.51 -3.65 -6.10
N PHE A 681 35.68 -3.30 -4.82
CA PHE A 681 34.95 -3.93 -3.75
C PHE A 681 33.44 -3.67 -3.86
N LEU A 682 32.99 -2.42 -4.04
CA LEU A 682 31.57 -2.13 -4.25
C LEU A 682 31.01 -2.73 -5.55
N ALA A 683 31.82 -2.78 -6.61
CA ALA A 683 31.42 -3.28 -7.91
C ALA A 683 31.33 -4.81 -7.93
N ASN A 684 32.26 -5.52 -7.29
CA ASN A 684 32.42 -6.98 -7.37
C ASN A 684 32.67 -7.61 -5.99
N GLY A 685 33.72 -7.17 -5.27
CA GLY A 685 34.22 -7.84 -4.07
C GLY A 685 33.22 -8.04 -2.93
N GLN A 686 32.28 -7.11 -2.73
CA GLN A 686 31.21 -7.24 -1.72
C GLN A 686 30.24 -8.39 -2.05
N TYR A 687 30.06 -8.68 -3.34
CA TYR A 687 29.21 -9.78 -3.77
C TYR A 687 29.97 -11.10 -3.64
N ASP A 688 31.20 -11.15 -4.11
CA ASP A 688 32.01 -12.37 -4.09
C ASP A 688 32.39 -12.79 -2.65
N ALA A 689 32.61 -11.84 -1.74
CA ALA A 689 32.71 -12.11 -0.31
C ALA A 689 31.41 -12.71 0.28
N GLY A 690 30.25 -12.35 -0.25
CA GLY A 690 28.95 -12.90 0.15
C GLY A 690 28.57 -14.22 -0.52
N LEU A 691 29.37 -14.70 -1.49
CA LEU A 691 29.05 -15.82 -2.38
C LEU A 691 28.58 -17.08 -1.64
N GLY A 692 29.27 -17.47 -0.55
CA GLY A 692 28.91 -18.66 0.24
C GLY A 692 27.51 -18.58 0.85
N GLU A 693 27.15 -17.41 1.39
CA GLU A 693 25.84 -17.14 1.99
C GLU A 693 24.74 -17.05 0.92
N TYR A 694 25.01 -16.40 -0.22
CA TYR A 694 24.04 -16.36 -1.33
C TYR A 694 23.81 -17.76 -1.92
N ARG A 695 24.84 -18.59 -2.00
CA ARG A 695 24.74 -20.00 -2.41
C ARG A 695 23.90 -20.80 -1.40
N LEU A 696 24.14 -20.62 -0.09
CA LEU A 696 23.35 -21.25 0.97
C LEU A 696 21.87 -20.85 0.92
N ARG A 697 21.57 -19.55 0.87
CA ARG A 697 20.18 -19.03 0.75
C ARG A 697 19.49 -19.51 -0.54
N THR A 698 20.23 -19.62 -1.64
CA THR A 698 19.69 -20.16 -2.90
C THR A 698 19.40 -21.67 -2.79
N VAL A 699 20.23 -22.44 -2.06
CA VAL A 699 19.95 -23.85 -1.74
C VAL A 699 18.74 -23.99 -0.80
N GLN A 700 18.55 -23.08 0.16
CA GLN A 700 17.36 -23.04 1.01
C GLN A 700 16.10 -22.73 0.20
N ALA A 701 16.13 -21.73 -0.70
CA ALA A 701 15.03 -21.46 -1.62
C ALA A 701 14.74 -22.65 -2.55
N ASN A 702 15.77 -23.34 -3.04
CA ASN A 702 15.65 -24.58 -3.82
C ASN A 702 15.05 -25.75 -3.02
N SER A 703 15.20 -25.83 -1.69
CA SER A 703 14.61 -26.94 -0.93
C SER A 703 13.10 -26.75 -0.73
N VAL A 704 12.67 -25.56 -0.30
CA VAL A 704 11.26 -25.25 0.00
C VAL A 704 10.42 -24.82 -1.21
N GLY A 705 11.05 -24.31 -2.27
CA GLY A 705 10.37 -23.72 -3.42
C GLY A 705 9.50 -24.67 -4.25
N GLY A 706 8.62 -24.09 -5.07
CA GLY A 706 7.89 -24.83 -6.11
C GLY A 706 8.77 -25.20 -7.32
N PRO A 707 8.22 -25.89 -8.34
CA PRO A 707 8.96 -26.30 -9.53
C PRO A 707 9.74 -25.18 -10.24
N ALA A 708 9.13 -24.02 -10.48
CA ALA A 708 9.78 -22.88 -11.13
C ALA A 708 10.85 -22.25 -10.22
N VAL A 709 10.58 -22.11 -8.91
CA VAL A 709 11.61 -21.66 -7.94
C VAL A 709 12.81 -22.62 -7.92
N LYS A 710 12.56 -23.93 -8.02
CA LYS A 710 13.58 -24.99 -8.10
C LYS A 710 14.42 -24.91 -9.37
N GLU A 711 13.83 -24.72 -10.55
CA GLU A 711 14.64 -24.54 -11.77
C GLU A 711 15.38 -23.19 -11.81
N ALA A 712 14.77 -22.10 -11.34
CA ALA A 712 15.43 -20.79 -11.28
C ALA A 712 16.62 -20.78 -10.30
N SER A 713 16.48 -21.40 -9.13
CA SER A 713 17.58 -21.57 -8.17
C SER A 713 18.66 -22.53 -8.69
N LYS A 714 18.30 -23.66 -9.33
CA LYS A 714 19.28 -24.53 -10.02
C LYS A 714 20.05 -23.78 -11.11
N ALA A 715 19.39 -22.93 -11.89
CA ALA A 715 20.05 -22.10 -12.90
C ALA A 715 21.06 -21.13 -12.26
N ALA A 716 20.66 -20.41 -11.21
CA ALA A 716 21.55 -19.51 -10.47
C ALA A 716 22.72 -20.26 -9.79
N LEU A 717 22.50 -21.49 -9.29
CA LEU A 717 23.53 -22.35 -8.69
C LEU A 717 24.50 -22.96 -9.71
N ARG A 718 24.04 -23.23 -10.94
CA ARG A 718 24.87 -23.67 -12.08
C ARG A 718 25.77 -22.55 -12.58
N GLU A 719 25.22 -21.35 -12.75
CA GLU A 719 25.98 -20.17 -13.17
C GLU A 719 26.92 -19.67 -12.04
N GLY A 720 26.50 -19.82 -10.78
CA GLY A 720 27.37 -19.82 -9.61
C GLY A 720 27.97 -18.48 -9.19
N SER A 721 27.85 -17.41 -9.98
CA SER A 721 28.38 -16.09 -9.65
C SER A 721 27.52 -15.38 -8.59
N ALA A 722 28.16 -14.61 -7.71
CA ALA A 722 27.49 -13.97 -6.57
C ALA A 722 26.36 -13.03 -7.00
N LYS A 723 26.59 -12.23 -8.06
CA LYS A 723 25.58 -11.31 -8.62
C LYS A 723 24.34 -12.03 -9.15
N LYS A 724 24.49 -13.23 -9.73
CA LYS A 724 23.36 -14.02 -10.25
C LYS A 724 22.58 -14.74 -9.14
N LEU A 725 23.27 -15.22 -8.10
CA LEU A 725 22.64 -15.72 -6.89
C LEU A 725 21.87 -14.60 -6.17
N LEU A 726 22.43 -13.39 -6.07
CA LEU A 726 21.75 -12.23 -5.49
C LEU A 726 20.56 -11.76 -6.32
N ALA A 727 20.68 -11.73 -7.66
CA ALA A 727 19.55 -11.39 -8.54
C ALA A 727 18.41 -12.42 -8.42
N PHE A 728 18.72 -13.70 -8.27
CA PHE A 728 17.72 -14.72 -7.93
C PHE A 728 17.08 -14.44 -6.56
N LEU A 729 17.86 -14.18 -5.51
CA LEU A 729 17.32 -13.94 -4.16
C LEU A 729 16.48 -12.65 -4.06
N ASN A 730 16.83 -11.59 -4.79
CA ASN A 730 16.16 -10.30 -4.67
C ASN A 730 14.92 -10.16 -5.56
N SER A 731 14.85 -10.85 -6.71
CA SER A 731 13.68 -10.79 -7.61
C SER A 731 13.34 -12.12 -8.27
N GLY A 732 14.33 -12.88 -8.75
CA GLY A 732 14.10 -14.11 -9.50
C GLY A 732 13.26 -15.16 -8.76
N GLN A 733 13.44 -15.31 -7.45
CA GLN A 733 12.68 -16.25 -6.63
C GLN A 733 11.21 -15.83 -6.47
N TYR A 734 10.91 -14.53 -6.44
CA TYR A 734 9.55 -14.02 -6.30
C TYR A 734 8.79 -14.11 -7.64
N SER A 735 9.45 -13.80 -8.75
CA SER A 735 8.92 -14.04 -10.10
C SER A 735 8.67 -15.54 -10.36
N ALA A 736 9.60 -16.41 -9.95
CA ALA A 736 9.44 -17.86 -10.07
C ALA A 736 8.32 -18.39 -9.16
N ARG A 737 8.22 -17.92 -7.91
CA ARG A 737 7.12 -18.25 -6.99
C ARG A 737 5.78 -17.83 -7.58
N THR A 738 5.70 -16.64 -8.16
CA THR A 738 4.49 -16.15 -8.84
C THR A 738 4.08 -17.09 -9.98
N SER A 739 5.02 -17.62 -10.76
CA SER A 739 4.73 -18.63 -11.80
C SER A 739 4.18 -19.94 -11.22
N ASP A 740 4.79 -20.47 -10.15
CA ASP A 740 4.29 -21.66 -9.44
C ASP A 740 2.88 -21.43 -8.85
N GLU A 741 2.64 -20.24 -8.29
CA GLU A 741 1.36 -19.84 -7.69
C GLU A 741 0.27 -19.62 -8.75
N ARG A 742 0.61 -19.12 -9.95
CA ARG A 742 -0.32 -19.07 -11.10
C ARG A 742 -0.68 -20.46 -11.59
N VAL A 743 0.28 -21.39 -11.72
CA VAL A 743 0.00 -22.79 -12.08
C VAL A 743 -0.92 -23.45 -11.04
N ARG A 744 -0.67 -23.21 -9.75
CA ARG A 744 -1.52 -23.72 -8.67
C ARG A 744 -2.93 -23.11 -8.70
N ALA A 745 -3.07 -21.81 -8.95
CA ALA A 745 -4.38 -21.17 -9.06
C ALA A 745 -5.15 -21.64 -10.31
N VAL A 746 -4.49 -21.83 -11.46
CA VAL A 746 -5.11 -22.45 -12.65
C VAL A 746 -5.58 -23.87 -12.35
N GLN A 747 -4.79 -24.68 -11.63
CA GLN A 747 -5.23 -26.00 -11.18
C GLN A 747 -6.48 -25.91 -10.29
N LEU A 748 -6.56 -24.93 -9.38
CA LEU A 748 -7.73 -24.70 -8.52
C LEU A 748 -8.96 -24.22 -9.32
N VAL A 749 -8.80 -23.51 -10.44
CA VAL A 749 -9.89 -23.24 -11.39
C VAL A 749 -10.41 -24.52 -12.05
N SER A 750 -9.58 -25.54 -12.25
CA SER A 750 -9.98 -26.81 -12.87
C SER A 750 -10.53 -27.85 -11.89
N VAL A 751 -10.05 -27.90 -10.63
CA VAL A 751 -10.38 -28.97 -9.66
C VAL A 751 -11.10 -28.50 -8.39
N GLY A 752 -11.28 -27.19 -8.22
CA GLY A 752 -12.02 -26.62 -7.09
C GLY A 752 -13.53 -26.78 -7.22
N GLY A 753 -14.23 -26.66 -6.08
CA GLY A 753 -15.66 -26.38 -6.08
C GLY A 753 -15.95 -24.94 -6.53
N PRO A 754 -17.24 -24.57 -6.75
CA PRO A 754 -17.60 -23.29 -7.34
C PRO A 754 -16.96 -22.06 -6.68
N GLU A 755 -16.93 -21.98 -5.34
CA GLU A 755 -16.34 -20.86 -4.61
C GLU A 755 -14.80 -20.85 -4.75
N VAL A 756 -14.15 -22.02 -4.78
CA VAL A 756 -12.70 -22.13 -5.06
C VAL A 756 -12.36 -21.69 -6.48
N GLN A 757 -13.17 -22.07 -7.48
CA GLN A 757 -12.97 -21.64 -8.86
C GLN A 757 -13.16 -20.13 -9.01
N ALA A 758 -14.17 -19.55 -8.35
CA ALA A 758 -14.41 -18.11 -8.32
C ALA A 758 -13.22 -17.36 -7.72
N ALA A 759 -12.80 -17.73 -6.50
CA ALA A 759 -11.67 -17.12 -5.81
C ALA A 759 -10.35 -17.25 -6.60
N ALA A 760 -10.12 -18.39 -7.24
CA ALA A 760 -8.94 -18.59 -8.09
C ALA A 760 -8.96 -17.73 -9.38
N LYS A 761 -10.13 -17.52 -10.01
CA LYS A 761 -10.27 -16.62 -11.17
C LYS A 761 -10.01 -15.16 -10.80
N ILE A 762 -10.48 -14.73 -9.63
CA ILE A 762 -10.22 -13.39 -9.08
C ILE A 762 -8.71 -13.22 -8.83
N ALA A 763 -8.10 -14.17 -8.10
CA ALA A 763 -6.67 -14.16 -7.78
C ALA A 763 -5.76 -14.15 -9.02
N LEU A 764 -6.12 -14.90 -10.08
CA LEU A 764 -5.39 -14.90 -11.36
C LEU A 764 -5.51 -13.58 -12.16
N SER A 765 -6.48 -12.74 -11.82
CA SER A 765 -6.73 -11.43 -12.44
C SER A 765 -6.14 -10.26 -11.64
N GLY A 766 -5.71 -10.52 -10.40
CA GLY A 766 -5.14 -9.54 -9.48
C GLY A 766 -3.61 -9.44 -9.53
N SER A 767 -3.05 -8.70 -8.58
CA SER A 767 -1.60 -8.54 -8.43
C SER A 767 -0.91 -9.82 -7.90
N PRO A 768 0.43 -9.93 -8.00
CA PRO A 768 1.17 -11.08 -7.48
C PRO A 768 0.96 -11.32 -5.97
N GLU A 769 0.67 -10.27 -5.21
CA GLU A 769 0.38 -10.36 -3.77
C GLU A 769 -1.03 -10.90 -3.51
N GLN A 770 -2.04 -10.41 -4.23
CA GLN A 770 -3.41 -10.96 -4.17
C GLN A 770 -3.46 -12.43 -4.57
N LEU A 771 -2.62 -12.85 -5.52
CA LEU A 771 -2.44 -14.25 -5.88
C LEU A 771 -1.77 -15.05 -4.76
N HIS A 772 -0.72 -14.50 -4.14
CA HIS A 772 -0.02 -15.15 -3.02
C HIS A 772 -0.96 -15.38 -1.83
N ASP A 773 -1.72 -14.37 -1.41
CA ASP A 773 -2.69 -14.46 -0.31
C ASP A 773 -3.81 -15.48 -0.58
N PHE A 774 -4.27 -15.56 -1.83
CA PHE A 774 -5.20 -16.61 -2.23
C PHE A 774 -4.59 -18.02 -2.08
N ILE A 775 -3.32 -18.21 -2.46
CA ILE A 775 -2.64 -19.50 -2.30
C ILE A 775 -2.33 -19.82 -0.82
N GLN A 776 -1.93 -18.84 -0.01
CA GLN A 776 -1.62 -19.10 1.41
C GLN A 776 -2.88 -19.32 2.27
N VAL A 777 -3.94 -18.53 2.06
CA VAL A 777 -5.12 -18.50 2.95
C VAL A 777 -6.43 -18.66 2.18
N GLY A 778 -6.62 -17.91 1.09
CA GLY A 778 -7.91 -17.79 0.39
C GLY A 778 -8.49 -19.13 -0.11
N GLN A 779 -7.66 -20.02 -0.67
CA GLN A 779 -8.12 -21.34 -1.15
C GLN A 779 -8.81 -22.15 -0.04
N TYR A 780 -8.34 -22.07 1.20
CA TYR A 780 -8.90 -22.82 2.33
C TYR A 780 -10.19 -22.22 2.90
N MET A 781 -10.42 -20.92 2.68
CA MET A 781 -11.70 -20.27 3.01
C MET A 781 -12.74 -20.56 1.93
N ALA A 782 -12.36 -20.55 0.66
CA ALA A 782 -13.22 -20.92 -0.45
C ALA A 782 -13.68 -22.40 -0.38
N VAL A 783 -12.76 -23.35 -0.11
CA VAL A 783 -13.11 -24.77 0.15
C VAL A 783 -14.15 -24.90 1.27
N ARG A 784 -14.07 -24.06 2.31
CA ARG A 784 -15.03 -24.07 3.41
C ARG A 784 -16.42 -23.57 2.96
N LYS A 785 -16.50 -22.56 2.08
CA LYS A 785 -17.78 -22.11 1.51
C LYS A 785 -18.43 -23.21 0.65
N ASP A 786 -17.64 -23.91 -0.17
CA ASP A 786 -18.12 -25.09 -0.93
C ASP A 786 -18.66 -26.21 -0.02
N GLN A 787 -17.94 -26.55 1.06
CA GLN A 787 -18.40 -27.56 2.04
C GLN A 787 -19.71 -27.16 2.74
N LEU A 788 -19.91 -25.87 3.02
CA LEU A 788 -21.14 -25.35 3.63
C LEU A 788 -22.31 -25.39 2.63
N ALA A 789 -22.07 -25.03 1.36
CA ALA A 789 -23.05 -25.16 0.29
C ALA A 789 -23.51 -26.62 0.13
N GLN A 790 -22.59 -27.58 0.05
CA GLN A 790 -22.94 -29.01 -0.02
C GLN A 790 -23.67 -29.52 1.23
N THR A 791 -23.34 -29.02 2.42
CA THR A 791 -24.05 -29.37 3.65
C THR A 791 -25.53 -28.93 3.59
N HIS A 792 -25.81 -27.72 3.09
CA HIS A 792 -27.17 -27.23 2.88
C HIS A 792 -27.90 -28.03 1.79
N ILE A 793 -27.26 -28.25 0.63
CA ILE A 793 -27.78 -29.06 -0.48
C ILE A 793 -28.19 -30.46 0.00
N THR A 794 -27.36 -31.09 0.84
CA THR A 794 -27.64 -32.42 1.41
C THR A 794 -28.85 -32.38 2.36
N GLN A 795 -28.98 -31.35 3.21
CA GLN A 795 -30.15 -31.18 4.07
C GLN A 795 -31.45 -30.99 3.26
N MET A 796 -31.41 -30.18 2.19
CA MET A 796 -32.60 -29.95 1.36
C MET A 796 -32.98 -31.21 0.58
N ARG A 797 -32.00 -31.94 0.02
CA ARG A 797 -32.22 -33.28 -0.57
C ARG A 797 -32.86 -34.27 0.41
N GLY A 798 -32.51 -34.21 1.70
CA GLY A 798 -33.17 -34.98 2.76
C GLY A 798 -34.66 -34.66 2.92
N LEU A 799 -35.03 -33.37 2.91
CA LEU A 799 -36.43 -32.93 2.95
C LEU A 799 -37.19 -33.29 1.67
N LEU A 800 -36.54 -33.23 0.50
CA LEU A 800 -37.13 -33.69 -0.77
C LEU A 800 -37.35 -35.21 -0.77
N ALA A 801 -36.43 -35.98 -0.21
CA ALA A 801 -36.59 -37.42 -0.02
C ALA A 801 -37.72 -37.73 0.97
N GLU A 802 -37.92 -36.90 2.01
CA GLU A 802 -39.09 -37.01 2.90
C GLU A 802 -40.39 -36.70 2.14
N ALA A 803 -40.47 -35.58 1.41
CA ALA A 803 -41.64 -35.24 0.58
C ALA A 803 -41.95 -36.34 -0.44
N SER A 804 -40.92 -36.88 -1.10
CA SER A 804 -41.04 -37.97 -2.08
C SER A 804 -41.46 -39.28 -1.43
N LYS A 805 -40.99 -39.58 -0.20
CA LYS A 805 -41.46 -40.73 0.60
C LYS A 805 -42.92 -40.56 1.03
N ILE A 806 -43.35 -39.34 1.36
CA ILE A 806 -44.73 -39.05 1.75
C ILE A 806 -45.65 -39.11 0.52
N ALA A 807 -45.24 -38.57 -0.62
CA ALA A 807 -45.93 -38.71 -1.89
C ALA A 807 -46.00 -40.19 -2.32
N ALA A 808 -44.90 -40.93 -2.21
CA ALA A 808 -44.86 -42.37 -2.42
C ALA A 808 -45.76 -43.14 -1.44
N LYS A 809 -45.89 -42.72 -0.17
CA LYS A 809 -46.81 -43.35 0.80
C LYS A 809 -48.27 -42.93 0.60
N ALA A 810 -48.54 -41.71 0.13
CA ALA A 810 -49.86 -41.28 -0.30
C ALA A 810 -50.29 -42.06 -1.54
N ARG A 811 -49.39 -42.22 -2.51
CA ARG A 811 -49.52 -43.14 -3.65
C ARG A 811 -49.68 -44.56 -3.17
N GLU A 812 -48.92 -45.06 -2.20
CA GLU A 812 -49.08 -46.40 -1.63
C GLU A 812 -50.45 -46.55 -0.95
N ASN A 813 -51.02 -45.51 -0.33
CA ASN A 813 -52.38 -45.51 0.23
C ASN A 813 -53.46 -45.50 -0.88
N ALA A 814 -53.29 -44.69 -1.92
CA ALA A 814 -54.13 -44.74 -3.13
C ALA A 814 -54.07 -46.09 -3.82
N TRP A 815 -52.86 -46.60 -4.01
CA TRP A 815 -52.59 -47.92 -4.51
C TRP A 815 -53.17 -48.96 -3.56
N ASP A 816 -53.10 -48.83 -2.23
CA ASP A 816 -53.69 -49.73 -1.22
C ASP A 816 -55.22 -49.68 -1.21
N ALA A 817 -55.87 -48.57 -1.59
CA ALA A 817 -57.32 -48.56 -1.83
C ALA A 817 -57.63 -49.32 -3.13
N ALA A 818 -56.88 -48.99 -4.20
CA ALA A 818 -56.82 -49.73 -5.45
C ALA A 818 -56.22 -51.16 -5.28
N LYS A 819 -55.78 -51.53 -4.07
CA LYS A 819 -55.18 -52.81 -3.66
C LYS A 819 -55.83 -53.40 -2.42
N ALA A 820 -56.98 -52.89 -1.98
CA ALA A 820 -58.03 -53.74 -1.44
C ALA A 820 -58.88 -54.20 -2.62
N ALA A 821 -59.22 -53.27 -3.52
CA ALA A 821 -59.69 -53.53 -4.88
C ALA A 821 -58.83 -54.59 -5.59
N ALA A 822 -57.50 -54.46 -5.50
CA ALA A 822 -56.59 -55.54 -5.86
C ALA A 822 -56.61 -56.67 -4.82
N VAL A 823 -56.21 -56.59 -3.53
CA VAL A 823 -56.10 -57.77 -2.60
C VAL A 823 -57.31 -58.72 -2.58
N ALA A 824 -58.50 -58.28 -2.96
CA ALA A 824 -59.51 -59.19 -3.48
C ALA A 824 -59.00 -60.02 -4.71
N ASN A 825 -58.98 -59.46 -5.93
CA ASN A 825 -58.42 -60.03 -7.19
C ASN A 825 -56.94 -60.49 -7.15
N ASN A 826 -56.20 -60.00 -6.17
CA ASN A 826 -54.75 -59.96 -6.10
C ASN A 826 -54.24 -60.48 -4.75
N ALA A 827 -55.05 -61.08 -3.86
CA ALA A 827 -54.44 -62.06 -2.95
C ALA A 827 -53.80 -63.18 -3.78
N LYS A 828 -54.45 -63.53 -4.90
CA LYS A 828 -53.94 -64.26 -6.08
C LYS A 828 -52.51 -63.90 -6.40
N THR A 829 -52.32 -62.59 -6.49
CA THR A 829 -51.11 -61.90 -6.92
C THR A 829 -50.35 -61.31 -5.72
N GLU A 830 -50.70 -61.64 -4.47
CA GLU A 830 -50.00 -61.19 -3.26
C GLU A 830 -48.95 -62.20 -2.87
N ALA A 831 -49.13 -63.46 -3.24
CA ALA A 831 -48.07 -64.44 -3.21
C ALA A 831 -47.18 -64.35 -4.48
N ASP A 832 -47.73 -64.05 -5.68
CA ASP A 832 -46.89 -63.56 -6.81
C ASP A 832 -46.10 -62.30 -6.42
N LYS A 833 -46.76 -61.34 -5.75
CA LYS A 833 -46.09 -60.12 -5.28
C LYS A 833 -45.18 -60.37 -4.09
N ALA A 834 -45.37 -61.36 -3.24
CA ALA A 834 -44.45 -61.62 -2.14
C ALA A 834 -43.05 -61.91 -2.71
N ALA A 835 -42.98 -62.74 -3.76
CA ALA A 835 -41.78 -62.94 -4.59
C ALA A 835 -41.20 -61.60 -5.09
N ALA A 836 -42.04 -60.77 -5.71
CA ALA A 836 -41.61 -59.47 -6.25
C ALA A 836 -41.23 -58.44 -5.17
N GLU A 837 -41.82 -58.51 -3.97
CA GLU A 837 -41.62 -57.56 -2.87
C GLU A 837 -40.38 -57.94 -2.04
N ALA A 838 -40.11 -59.23 -1.92
CA ALA A 838 -38.83 -59.76 -1.47
C ALA A 838 -37.71 -59.34 -2.44
N LYS A 839 -37.93 -59.49 -3.75
CA LYS A 839 -36.99 -59.05 -4.80
C LYS A 839 -36.76 -57.53 -4.78
N LYS A 840 -37.79 -56.72 -4.51
CA LYS A 840 -37.63 -55.28 -4.22
C LYS A 840 -36.87 -55.02 -2.91
N SER A 841 -37.03 -55.85 -1.88
CA SER A 841 -36.27 -55.73 -0.64
C SER A 841 -34.78 -56.02 -0.87
N ALA A 842 -34.43 -57.04 -1.65
CA ALA A 842 -33.07 -57.26 -2.13
C ALA A 842 -32.51 -56.05 -2.89
N GLN A 843 -33.29 -55.47 -3.82
CA GLN A 843 -32.90 -54.26 -4.57
C GLN A 843 -32.73 -53.03 -3.67
N ARG A 844 -33.61 -52.82 -2.69
CA ARG A 844 -33.49 -51.75 -1.67
C ARG A 844 -32.25 -51.95 -0.81
N ALA A 845 -31.95 -53.19 -0.42
CA ALA A 845 -30.74 -53.53 0.32
C ALA A 845 -29.47 -53.27 -0.51
N ALA A 846 -29.45 -53.66 -1.78
CA ALA A 846 -28.35 -53.35 -2.69
C ALA A 846 -28.09 -51.84 -2.81
N GLY A 847 -29.16 -51.03 -2.91
CA GLY A 847 -29.07 -49.57 -2.85
C GLY A 847 -28.47 -49.04 -1.55
N PHE A 848 -29.00 -49.47 -0.39
CA PHE A 848 -28.47 -49.06 0.91
C PHE A 848 -27.01 -49.51 1.14
N ALA A 849 -26.59 -50.64 0.57
CA ALA A 849 -25.19 -51.09 0.59
C ALA A 849 -24.29 -50.22 -0.31
N GLN A 850 -24.80 -49.73 -1.44
CA GLN A 850 -24.11 -48.72 -2.25
C GLN A 850 -23.98 -47.39 -1.49
N ASP A 851 -25.06 -46.87 -0.91
CA ASP A 851 -25.05 -45.65 -0.07
C ASP A 851 -24.00 -45.74 1.05
N ALA A 852 -23.86 -46.92 1.66
CA ALA A 852 -22.89 -47.19 2.71
C ALA A 852 -21.44 -47.15 2.17
N ASN A 853 -21.20 -47.71 0.98
CA ASN A 853 -19.90 -47.72 0.31
C ASN A 853 -19.48 -46.32 -0.19
N GLU A 854 -20.42 -45.54 -0.70
CA GLU A 854 -20.20 -44.12 -1.03
C GLU A 854 -19.88 -43.30 0.22
N SER A 855 -20.60 -43.53 1.32
CA SER A 855 -20.29 -42.93 2.64
C SER A 855 -18.87 -43.29 3.13
N ALA A 856 -18.46 -44.56 3.00
CA ALA A 856 -17.10 -44.98 3.34
C ALA A 856 -16.04 -44.28 2.48
N THR A 857 -16.30 -44.13 1.18
CA THR A 857 -15.38 -43.44 0.25
C THR A 857 -15.24 -41.95 0.61
N ALA A 858 -16.33 -41.27 0.96
CA ALA A 858 -16.29 -39.88 1.44
C ALA A 858 -15.53 -39.73 2.79
N ALA A 859 -15.61 -40.75 3.65
CA ALA A 859 -14.85 -40.80 4.90
C ALA A 859 -13.33 -40.96 4.66
N GLU A 860 -12.93 -41.82 3.72
CA GLU A 860 -11.53 -42.00 3.33
C GLU A 860 -10.95 -40.73 2.67
N GLN A 861 -11.72 -40.04 1.83
CA GLN A 861 -11.35 -38.72 1.29
C GLN A 861 -11.14 -37.68 2.41
N SER A 862 -12.06 -37.60 3.38
CA SER A 862 -11.95 -36.72 4.55
C SER A 862 -10.67 -37.00 5.35
N ALA A 863 -10.31 -38.26 5.56
CA ALA A 863 -9.09 -38.66 6.24
C ALA A 863 -7.81 -38.25 5.46
N ALA A 864 -7.85 -38.29 4.12
CA ALA A 864 -6.76 -37.82 3.28
C ALA A 864 -6.58 -36.28 3.35
N GLU A 865 -7.67 -35.51 3.41
CA GLU A 865 -7.62 -34.05 3.62
C GLU A 865 -7.09 -33.67 5.02
N ALA A 866 -7.51 -34.41 6.04
CA ALA A 866 -7.04 -34.22 7.41
C ALA A 866 -5.52 -34.48 7.51
N ARG A 867 -5.00 -35.53 6.84
CA ARG A 867 -3.56 -35.81 6.71
C ARG A 867 -2.80 -34.68 6.02
N LYS A 868 -3.32 -34.12 4.91
CA LYS A 868 -2.73 -32.95 4.24
C LYS A 868 -2.65 -31.75 5.18
N SER A 869 -3.74 -31.47 5.91
CA SER A 869 -3.81 -30.38 6.89
C SER A 869 -2.78 -30.54 8.01
N ALA A 870 -2.60 -31.74 8.55
CA ALA A 870 -1.58 -32.03 9.55
C ALA A 870 -0.14 -31.86 9.02
N ALA A 871 0.12 -32.20 7.75
CA ALA A 871 1.42 -31.94 7.11
C ALA A 871 1.68 -30.43 6.96
N THR A 872 0.72 -29.65 6.46
CA THR A 872 0.81 -28.18 6.39
C THR A 872 1.07 -27.57 7.77
N ALA A 873 0.39 -28.06 8.82
CA ALA A 873 0.56 -27.56 10.18
C ALA A 873 1.96 -27.82 10.75
N ARG A 874 2.56 -28.99 10.46
CA ARG A 874 3.97 -29.27 10.82
C ARG A 874 4.93 -28.33 10.09
N ASN A 875 4.78 -28.16 8.78
CA ASN A 875 5.64 -27.29 7.98
C ASN A 875 5.61 -25.83 8.49
N ALA A 876 4.44 -25.35 8.92
CA ALA A 876 4.29 -24.04 9.56
C ALA A 876 5.03 -23.96 10.91
N ALA A 877 4.87 -24.97 11.78
CA ALA A 877 5.59 -25.05 13.05
C ALA A 877 7.13 -25.12 12.86
N GLU A 878 7.61 -25.87 11.88
CA GLU A 878 9.02 -25.92 11.51
C GLU A 878 9.54 -24.58 10.96
N SER A 879 8.68 -23.76 10.35
CA SER A 879 9.07 -22.41 9.92
C SER A 879 9.12 -21.43 11.10
N ALA A 880 8.13 -21.48 11.99
CA ALA A 880 8.14 -20.70 13.22
C ALA A 880 9.38 -21.01 14.10
N GLU A 881 9.81 -22.27 14.14
CA GLU A 881 11.05 -22.73 14.78
C GLU A 881 12.33 -22.19 14.14
N ARG A 882 12.35 -21.95 12.82
CA ARG A 882 13.47 -21.30 12.12
C ARG A 882 13.47 -19.79 12.37
N ASP A 883 12.31 -19.17 12.30
CA ASP A 883 12.13 -17.73 12.52
C ASP A 883 12.46 -17.34 13.98
N ALA A 884 12.07 -18.16 14.96
CA ALA A 884 12.49 -17.98 16.36
C ALA A 884 14.03 -18.00 16.52
N ARG A 885 14.73 -18.97 15.89
CA ARG A 885 16.20 -19.02 15.92
C ARG A 885 16.85 -17.83 15.20
N ALA A 886 16.24 -17.33 14.13
CA ALA A 886 16.69 -16.12 13.46
C ALA A 886 16.49 -14.86 14.33
N ALA A 887 15.40 -14.79 15.09
CA ALA A 887 15.16 -13.74 16.08
C ALA A 887 16.18 -13.79 17.22
N GLU A 888 16.42 -14.98 17.79
CA GLU A 888 17.44 -15.21 18.83
C GLU A 888 18.84 -14.81 18.38
N ALA A 889 19.24 -15.21 17.17
CA ALA A 889 20.51 -14.80 16.59
C ALA A 889 20.58 -13.29 16.34
N SER A 890 19.45 -12.61 16.17
CA SER A 890 19.39 -11.15 16.00
C SER A 890 19.49 -10.42 17.34
N ALA A 891 18.82 -10.92 18.39
CA ALA A 891 18.99 -10.44 19.77
C ALA A 891 20.45 -10.54 20.23
N ALA A 892 21.14 -11.65 19.94
CA ALA A 892 22.55 -11.84 20.26
C ALA A 892 23.47 -10.86 19.51
N ARG A 893 23.15 -10.49 18.25
CA ARG A 893 23.88 -9.44 17.53
C ARG A 893 23.62 -8.06 18.13
N ALA A 894 22.38 -7.76 18.49
CA ALA A 894 22.02 -6.49 19.13
C ALA A 894 22.70 -6.32 20.50
N GLU A 895 22.81 -7.40 21.28
CA GLU A 895 23.58 -7.46 22.54
C GLU A 895 25.08 -7.22 22.31
N PHE A 896 25.68 -7.83 21.28
CA PHE A 896 27.07 -7.54 20.91
C PHE A 896 27.26 -6.06 20.56
N SER A 897 26.40 -5.49 19.71
CA SER A 897 26.47 -4.08 19.33
C SER A 897 26.29 -3.13 20.52
N ALA A 898 25.36 -3.42 21.44
CA ALA A 898 25.19 -2.63 22.66
C ALA A 898 26.41 -2.68 23.61
N ASN A 899 27.12 -3.82 23.67
CA ASN A 899 28.39 -3.91 24.39
C ASN A 899 29.50 -3.10 23.68
N TYR A 900 29.57 -3.17 22.35
CA TYR A 900 30.54 -2.40 21.57
C TYR A 900 30.30 -0.88 21.64
N ALA A 901 29.04 -0.45 21.70
CA ALA A 901 28.67 0.95 21.88
C ALA A 901 29.10 1.47 23.25
N ARG A 902 28.83 0.72 24.34
CA ARG A 902 29.32 1.05 25.69
C ARG A 902 30.84 1.17 25.75
N HIS A 903 31.55 0.20 25.17
CA HIS A 903 33.01 0.25 25.14
C HIS A 903 33.56 1.42 24.29
N SER A 904 32.83 1.84 23.26
CA SER A 904 33.17 3.05 22.50
C SER A 904 32.95 4.32 23.33
N ALA A 905 31.92 4.36 24.17
CA ALA A 905 31.70 5.46 25.11
C ALA A 905 32.77 5.51 26.21
N GLU A 906 33.15 4.38 26.83
CA GLU A 906 34.30 4.26 27.74
C GLU A 906 35.57 4.88 27.13
N ILE A 907 35.88 4.49 25.89
CA ILE A 907 37.01 5.04 25.11
C ILE A 907 36.89 6.56 24.86
N ALA A 908 35.67 7.08 24.71
CA ALA A 908 35.44 8.51 24.50
C ALA A 908 35.67 9.31 25.78
N HIS A 909 35.26 8.77 26.94
CA HIS A 909 35.56 9.34 28.27
C HIS A 909 37.07 9.31 28.58
N ASP A 910 37.76 8.18 28.35
CA ASP A 910 39.23 8.09 28.46
C ASP A 910 39.93 9.20 27.64
N ALA A 911 39.44 9.47 26.44
CA ALA A 911 39.96 10.52 25.57
C ALA A 911 39.63 11.92 26.07
N ALA A 912 38.41 12.16 26.58
CA ALA A 912 38.02 13.43 27.18
C ALA A 912 38.86 13.77 28.42
N ASP A 913 39.10 12.80 29.31
CA ASP A 913 39.97 12.98 30.47
C ASP A 913 41.44 13.21 30.05
N ALA A 914 41.95 12.50 29.04
CA ALA A 914 43.29 12.78 28.50
C ALA A 914 43.40 14.20 27.88
N ALA A 915 42.34 14.67 27.22
CA ALA A 915 42.27 16.03 26.69
C ALA A 915 42.24 17.08 27.83
N ARG A 916 41.43 16.84 28.86
CA ARG A 916 41.30 17.69 30.05
C ARG A 916 42.62 17.81 30.81
N ASN A 917 43.30 16.70 31.07
CA ASN A 917 44.63 16.69 31.69
C ASN A 917 45.66 17.49 30.85
N SER A 918 45.56 17.41 29.52
CA SER A 918 46.41 18.20 28.60
C SER A 918 46.11 19.70 28.70
N ALA A 919 44.83 20.09 28.72
CA ALA A 919 44.39 21.48 28.88
C ALA A 919 44.80 22.07 30.24
N GLU A 920 44.66 21.31 31.32
CA GLU A 920 45.11 21.72 32.65
C GLU A 920 46.63 21.91 32.71
N GLN A 921 47.40 21.06 32.04
CA GLN A 921 48.85 21.22 31.93
C GLN A 921 49.22 22.46 31.10
N ALA A 922 48.60 22.66 29.95
CA ALA A 922 48.77 23.87 29.13
C ALA A 922 48.47 25.15 29.92
N GLY A 923 47.41 25.13 30.75
CA GLY A 923 47.04 26.23 31.64
C GLY A 923 48.01 26.48 32.80
N LYS A 924 48.78 25.48 33.24
CA LYS A 924 49.92 25.66 34.17
C LYS A 924 51.11 26.27 33.43
N ASP A 925 51.43 25.74 32.26
CA ASP A 925 52.56 26.19 31.44
C ASP A 925 52.40 27.66 30.99
N ALA A 926 51.18 28.09 30.63
CA ALA A 926 50.86 29.48 30.32
C ALA A 926 51.03 30.44 31.53
N LYS A 927 50.71 29.99 32.75
CA LYS A 927 50.89 30.79 33.98
C LYS A 927 52.37 30.99 34.29
N GLU A 928 53.18 29.93 34.20
CA GLU A 928 54.64 30.01 34.31
C GLU A 928 55.25 30.94 33.24
N ALA A 929 54.79 30.85 31.98
CA ALA A 929 55.26 31.71 30.89
C ALA A 929 54.96 33.20 31.17
N LYS A 930 53.75 33.49 31.66
CA LYS A 930 53.34 34.84 32.08
C LYS A 930 54.17 35.36 33.26
N GLN A 931 54.51 34.51 34.22
CA GLN A 931 55.41 34.89 35.31
C GLN A 931 56.82 35.22 34.79
N ALA A 932 57.39 34.39 33.91
CA ALA A 932 58.70 34.64 33.31
C ALA A 932 58.74 35.97 32.53
N ALA A 933 57.66 36.33 31.84
CA ALA A 933 57.51 37.62 31.17
C ALA A 933 57.37 38.81 32.16
N SER A 934 56.64 38.64 33.27
CA SER A 934 56.52 39.67 34.32
C SER A 934 57.89 39.94 34.96
N ASP A 935 58.58 38.89 35.41
CA ASP A 935 59.89 38.99 36.03
C ASP A 935 60.93 39.62 35.09
N ALA A 936 60.82 39.38 33.77
CA ALA A 936 61.65 40.00 32.75
C ALA A 936 61.47 41.53 32.69
N TRP A 937 60.23 42.03 32.76
CA TRP A 937 59.97 43.47 32.81
C TRP A 937 60.42 44.12 34.12
N ASP A 938 60.30 43.42 35.26
CA ASP A 938 60.86 43.90 36.52
C ASP A 938 62.39 44.07 36.44
N ASP A 939 63.10 43.15 35.78
CA ASP A 939 64.55 43.26 35.57
C ASP A 939 64.94 44.37 34.57
N VAL A 940 64.11 44.64 33.54
CA VAL A 940 64.23 45.81 32.65
C VAL A 940 64.10 47.12 33.43
N GLU A 941 63.09 47.24 34.28
CA GLU A 941 62.85 48.45 35.08
C GLU A 941 63.98 48.69 36.09
N LYS A 942 64.52 47.62 36.70
CA LYS A 942 65.73 47.71 37.55
C LYS A 942 66.94 48.23 36.76
N MET A 943 67.14 47.81 35.50
CA MET A 943 68.19 48.35 34.65
C MET A 943 67.95 49.80 34.24
N ARG A 944 66.73 50.15 33.80
CA ARG A 944 66.41 51.54 33.40
C ARG A 944 66.63 52.52 34.55
N ARG A 945 66.29 52.12 35.79
CA ARG A 945 66.56 52.94 36.99
C ARG A 945 68.06 53.15 37.24
N LYS A 946 68.91 52.15 36.99
CA LYS A 946 70.38 52.29 37.09
C LYS A 946 70.92 53.23 36.00
N GLU A 947 70.51 53.05 34.75
CA GLU A 947 70.93 53.92 33.63
C GLU A 947 70.51 55.38 33.86
N VAL A 948 69.26 55.62 34.27
CA VAL A 948 68.76 56.98 34.53
C VAL A 948 69.47 57.61 35.73
N ALA A 949 69.84 56.84 36.75
CA ALA A 949 70.65 57.33 37.86
C ALA A 949 72.08 57.70 37.39
N GLU A 950 72.71 56.88 36.55
CA GLU A 950 74.05 57.20 36.04
C GLU A 950 74.05 58.34 35.02
N ALA A 951 73.04 58.43 34.16
CA ALA A 951 72.83 59.55 33.25
C ALA A 951 72.61 60.86 34.02
N LYS A 952 71.86 60.83 35.13
CA LYS A 952 71.75 61.99 36.04
C LYS A 952 73.09 62.37 36.66
N ARG A 953 73.88 61.40 37.15
CA ARG A 953 75.25 61.65 37.67
C ARG A 953 76.13 62.33 36.60
N ARG A 954 76.19 61.77 35.39
CA ARG A 954 76.97 62.34 34.27
C ARG A 954 76.47 63.72 33.84
N ALA A 955 75.15 63.97 33.89
CA ALA A 955 74.56 65.28 33.60
C ALA A 955 74.84 66.32 34.71
N GLU A 956 74.93 65.90 35.97
CA GLU A 956 75.34 66.76 37.09
C GLU A 956 76.85 67.11 37.01
N GLU A 957 77.68 66.13 36.65
CA GLU A 957 79.11 66.33 36.36
C GLU A 957 79.33 67.27 35.16
N ALA A 958 78.51 67.14 34.09
CA ALA A 958 78.54 68.04 32.95
C ALA A 958 78.02 69.45 33.29
N ARG A 959 76.98 69.57 34.15
CA ARG A 959 76.50 70.88 34.61
C ARG A 959 77.54 71.63 35.42
N LYS A 960 78.27 70.96 36.32
CA LYS A 960 79.34 71.59 37.10
C LYS A 960 80.42 72.18 36.19
N LYS A 961 80.87 71.43 35.17
CA LYS A 961 81.78 71.96 34.14
C LYS A 961 81.19 73.13 33.34
N ALA A 962 79.92 73.05 32.95
CA ALA A 962 79.26 74.12 32.21
C ALA A 962 78.94 75.37 33.06
N GLU A 963 78.96 75.26 34.39
CA GLU A 963 78.90 76.38 35.33
C GLU A 963 80.30 76.97 35.56
N GLU A 964 81.34 76.12 35.73
CA GLU A 964 82.75 76.52 35.75
C GLU A 964 83.16 77.31 34.48
N GLU A 965 82.81 76.81 33.28
CA GLU A 965 83.08 77.49 32.00
C GLU A 965 82.28 78.79 31.79
N ARG A 966 81.22 79.04 32.57
CA ARG A 966 80.35 80.23 32.44
C ARG A 966 80.73 81.37 33.37
N GLU A 967 81.43 81.13 34.48
CA GLU A 967 81.91 82.21 35.35
C GLU A 967 83.12 82.98 34.76
N GLU A 968 83.81 82.42 33.76
CA GLU A 968 85.08 82.97 33.26
C GLU A 968 84.95 84.01 32.13
N GLN A 969 83.82 84.05 31.39
CA GLN A 969 83.71 84.89 30.17
C GLN A 969 83.15 86.31 30.38
N ASP A 970 82.44 86.59 31.48
CA ASP A 970 81.63 87.82 31.58
C ASP A 970 82.34 88.99 32.32
N LYS A 971 83.41 89.54 31.73
CA LYS A 971 84.16 90.66 32.35
C LYS A 971 85.00 91.58 31.44
N LYS A 972 84.40 92.27 30.45
CA LYS A 972 84.91 93.57 29.92
C LYS A 972 83.90 94.38 29.04
N LYS A 973 83.20 95.34 29.68
CA LYS A 973 82.90 96.75 29.31
C LYS A 973 82.60 97.14 27.83
N GLY A 974 81.60 97.97 27.48
CA GLY A 974 80.43 98.49 28.22
C GLY A 974 79.98 99.95 27.87
N THR A 975 78.70 100.26 28.17
CA THR A 975 78.12 101.58 28.57
C THR A 975 77.78 102.67 27.48
N PRO A 976 76.95 103.73 27.74
CA PRO A 976 75.71 103.95 26.96
C PRO A 976 75.29 105.43 26.60
N CYS A 977 74.03 105.63 26.14
CA CYS A 977 73.21 106.88 26.18
C CYS A 977 73.61 108.05 25.23
N VAL A 978 72.80 109.09 24.88
CA VAL A 978 71.34 109.42 24.96
C VAL A 978 71.00 110.51 23.89
N ALA A 979 69.72 110.82 23.65
CA ALA A 979 69.20 111.80 22.66
C ALA A 979 69.00 113.25 23.21
N PRO A 980 68.23 114.18 22.59
CA PRO A 980 68.51 114.91 21.33
C PRO A 980 68.42 116.46 21.47
N ALA A 981 68.72 117.21 20.39
CA ALA A 981 68.33 118.63 20.23
C ALA A 981 68.13 119.02 18.74
N ASN A 982 67.22 119.96 18.45
CA ASN A 982 66.89 120.47 17.10
C ASN A 982 66.21 121.85 17.25
N PRO A 983 66.54 122.86 16.41
CA PRO A 983 65.51 123.32 15.44
C PRO A 983 66.07 123.78 14.08
N TYR A 984 65.25 123.68 13.02
CA TYR A 984 65.50 124.08 11.61
C TYR A 984 66.75 123.43 10.96
N GLY A 985 66.66 122.48 10.02
CA GLY A 985 65.55 121.79 9.36
C GLY A 985 66.13 121.03 8.14
N LYS A 986 65.62 119.89 7.65
CA LYS A 986 64.32 119.23 7.87
C LYS A 986 64.41 118.18 8.98
N GLY A 987 63.52 118.24 9.97
CA GLY A 987 63.43 117.23 11.02
C GLY A 987 62.26 116.28 10.81
N GLY A 988 62.52 114.98 10.90
CA GLY A 988 61.53 113.98 11.32
C GLY A 988 61.96 113.47 12.70
N LEU A 989 61.48 114.11 13.77
CA LEU A 989 61.98 113.90 15.13
C LEU A 989 60.82 113.54 16.06
N MET A 990 60.91 112.34 16.65
CA MET A 990 59.96 111.73 17.58
C MET A 990 58.55 111.48 16.97
N GLY A 991 57.79 110.48 17.42
CA GLY A 991 58.07 109.49 18.48
C GLY A 991 57.13 109.64 19.67
N CYS A 992 56.69 108.48 20.20
CA CYS A 992 55.59 108.32 21.15
C CYS A 992 54.19 108.67 20.59
N LEU A 993 53.24 107.77 20.85
CA LEU A 993 51.77 107.93 20.72
C LEU A 993 51.18 108.09 19.30
N LEU A 994 50.31 107.13 18.95
CA LEU A 994 49.21 107.19 17.96
C LEU A 994 49.64 107.30 16.47
N THR A 995 49.09 106.52 15.53
CA THR A 995 48.01 105.50 15.50
C THR A 995 48.56 104.20 14.85
N GLN A 996 48.23 102.95 15.22
CA GLN A 996 46.91 102.28 15.38
C GLN A 996 46.04 102.31 14.09
N GLU A 997 45.22 101.31 13.77
CA GLU A 997 44.69 100.12 14.50
C GLU A 997 44.83 98.85 13.61
N ASP A 998 44.75 97.56 14.00
CA ASP A 998 45.09 96.73 15.19
C ASP A 998 45.16 95.24 14.65
N ALA A 999 45.00 94.05 15.27
CA ALA A 999 44.55 93.53 16.57
C ALA A 999 45.26 92.17 16.93
N TYR A 1000 44.54 91.05 17.20
CA TYR A 1000 45.07 89.78 17.79
C TYR A 1000 44.17 88.53 17.52
N VAL A 1001 44.57 87.35 18.03
CA VAL A 1001 43.86 86.05 18.25
C VAL A 1001 43.93 84.90 17.19
N ASP A 1002 44.59 83.81 17.61
CA ASP A 1002 44.34 82.33 17.55
C ASP A 1002 43.30 81.62 16.63
N THR A 1003 43.47 80.28 16.52
CA THR A 1003 42.56 79.17 16.12
C THR A 1003 42.54 78.62 14.67
N ASP A 1004 41.98 77.41 14.53
CA ASP A 1004 42.12 76.39 13.47
C ASP A 1004 41.13 76.49 12.28
N ALA A 1005 41.42 75.66 11.24
CA ALA A 1005 40.48 74.95 10.34
C ALA A 1005 39.94 75.57 9.02
N ILE A 1006 40.01 74.76 7.94
CA ILE A 1006 39.03 74.52 6.83
C ILE A 1006 38.67 75.76 5.93
N GLU A 1007 38.78 75.76 4.59
CA GLU A 1007 38.02 74.95 3.61
C GLU A 1007 38.59 74.95 2.15
N ASP A 1008 37.74 74.69 1.15
CA ASP A 1008 37.98 74.32 -0.26
C ASP A 1008 37.66 75.46 -1.28
N VAL A 1009 37.62 75.11 -2.58
CA VAL A 1009 36.95 75.74 -3.74
C VAL A 1009 37.90 76.33 -4.79
N GLY A 1010 37.98 75.66 -5.95
CA GLY A 1010 38.81 76.07 -7.10
C GLY A 1010 38.05 76.65 -8.30
N ARG A 1011 38.76 76.95 -9.40
CA ARG A 1011 38.22 77.12 -10.78
C ARG A 1011 39.29 77.31 -11.87
N LYS A 1012 39.03 76.73 -13.06
CA LYS A 1012 39.41 77.16 -14.43
C LYS A 1012 38.73 76.20 -15.43
N HIS A 1013 37.95 76.67 -16.41
CA HIS A 1013 38.35 77.13 -17.76
C HIS A 1013 38.97 76.01 -18.64
N LEU A 1014 38.67 75.86 -19.94
CA LEU A 1014 37.98 76.75 -20.90
C LEU A 1014 37.18 75.96 -21.96
N GLU A 1015 36.25 76.62 -22.66
CA GLU A 1015 35.60 76.09 -23.88
C GLU A 1015 36.44 76.32 -25.17
N VAL A 1016 35.83 76.01 -26.34
CA VAL A 1016 36.19 76.49 -27.70
C VAL A 1016 37.36 75.77 -28.38
N LEU A 1017 37.08 74.61 -28.99
CA LEU A 1017 36.89 74.56 -30.46
C LEU A 1017 36.36 73.19 -30.92
N LYS A 1018 35.16 73.18 -31.51
CA LYS A 1018 34.80 72.22 -32.56
C LYS A 1018 35.12 72.88 -33.88
N GLU A 1019 35.94 72.26 -34.72
CA GLU A 1019 35.65 72.19 -36.16
C GLU A 1019 36.55 71.19 -36.89
N LEU A 1020 35.90 70.16 -37.45
CA LEU A 1020 36.25 69.61 -38.75
C LEU A 1020 34.92 69.39 -39.49
N SER A 1021 34.82 69.96 -40.69
CA SER A 1021 33.69 69.83 -41.61
C SER A 1021 33.66 68.43 -42.27
N GLY A 1022 32.53 67.96 -42.83
CA GLY A 1022 31.18 68.53 -42.86
C GLY A 1022 30.27 67.83 -43.90
N LEU A 1023 28.98 68.18 -43.89
CA LEU A 1023 27.99 68.14 -44.99
C LEU A 1023 27.92 66.93 -45.97
N THR A 1024 26.89 66.10 -45.76
CA THR A 1024 25.76 65.78 -46.68
C THR A 1024 25.94 65.51 -48.19
N ASP A 1025 25.09 64.55 -48.64
CA ASP A 1025 24.43 64.40 -49.95
C ASP A 1025 25.04 63.53 -51.10
N LEU A 1026 24.24 62.50 -51.43
CA LEU A 1026 23.80 62.07 -52.76
C LEU A 1026 24.82 61.76 -53.89
N GLU A 1027 25.41 60.56 -53.82
CA GLU A 1027 25.49 59.63 -54.97
C GLU A 1027 24.79 58.34 -54.50
N GLU A 1028 23.60 57.92 -54.98
CA GLU A 1028 23.17 57.69 -56.37
C GLU A 1028 24.17 56.86 -57.18
N CYS A 1029 23.80 55.59 -57.40
CA CYS A 1029 23.38 55.04 -58.70
C CYS A 1029 24.21 55.32 -59.97
N ILE A 1030 25.43 55.82 -59.86
CA ILE A 1030 26.53 55.48 -60.75
C ILE A 1030 27.16 54.21 -60.15
N LYS A 1031 26.59 53.01 -60.34
CA LYS A 1031 26.17 52.43 -61.62
C LYS A 1031 24.89 51.57 -61.50
N ASP A 1032 23.71 52.17 -61.52
CA ASP A 1032 22.45 51.46 -61.79
C ASP A 1032 21.95 51.87 -63.18
N PRO A 1033 21.83 50.90 -64.11
CA PRO A 1033 20.62 50.90 -64.91
C PRO A 1033 20.00 49.50 -65.07
N THR A 1034 18.99 49.25 -64.24
CA THR A 1034 17.70 48.64 -64.60
C THR A 1034 17.57 47.12 -64.74
N ALA A 1035 16.62 46.59 -63.96
CA ALA A 1035 15.49 45.80 -64.44
C ALA A 1035 15.75 44.51 -65.27
N ALA A 1036 16.67 43.65 -64.84
CA ALA A 1036 16.55 42.21 -65.14
C ALA A 1036 17.02 41.30 -64.01
N ARG A 1037 16.44 40.10 -63.98
CA ARG A 1037 16.76 39.00 -63.06
C ARG A 1037 18.21 38.54 -63.23
N CYS A 1038 18.96 38.47 -62.14
CA CYS A 1038 19.98 37.44 -61.93
C CYS A 1038 19.66 36.67 -60.64
N ALA A 1039 18.57 35.90 -60.69
CA ALA A 1039 18.10 35.07 -59.58
C ALA A 1039 18.41 33.59 -59.83
N ALA A 1040 19.07 32.94 -58.88
CA ALA A 1040 19.22 31.49 -58.78
C ALA A 1040 19.45 31.13 -57.29
N PHE A 1041 18.79 30.15 -56.68
CA PHE A 1041 17.66 29.33 -57.18
C PHE A 1041 16.75 28.91 -55.99
N ALA A 1042 15.49 28.57 -56.27
CA ALA A 1042 14.51 28.15 -55.25
C ALA A 1042 14.68 26.66 -54.87
N MET A 1043 13.94 26.07 -53.92
CA MET A 1043 12.49 25.73 -53.95
C MET A 1043 12.06 25.25 -52.54
N ALA A 1044 10.80 25.22 -52.12
CA ALA A 1044 9.52 25.84 -52.57
C ALA A 1044 8.55 25.76 -51.35
N LEU A 1045 7.94 26.85 -50.88
CA LEU A 1045 6.70 27.50 -51.35
C LEU A 1045 5.39 26.70 -51.14
N THR A 1046 4.50 27.28 -50.32
CA THR A 1046 3.07 27.00 -50.20
C THR A 1046 2.24 27.83 -51.19
N PRO A 1047 1.08 27.30 -51.64
CA PRO A 1047 -0.18 28.08 -51.65
C PRO A 1047 -1.42 27.19 -51.31
N GLY A 1048 -2.66 27.67 -51.18
CA GLY A 1048 -3.23 29.02 -51.38
C GLY A 1048 -4.74 29.08 -51.02
N LEU A 1049 -5.43 30.15 -51.43
CA LEU A 1049 -6.81 30.52 -51.04
C LEU A 1049 -7.91 30.02 -52.02
N GLY A 1050 -9.18 30.03 -51.58
CA GLY A 1050 -10.33 30.40 -52.44
C GLY A 1050 -11.40 29.33 -52.76
N GLN A 1051 -12.64 29.57 -52.33
CA GLN A 1051 -13.84 28.71 -52.49
C GLN A 1051 -14.31 28.46 -53.95
N VAL A 1052 -15.12 27.39 -54.18
CA VAL A 1052 -16.58 27.47 -54.54
C VAL A 1052 -17.26 26.09 -54.85
N LYS A 1053 -18.35 25.80 -54.11
CA LYS A 1053 -19.59 25.00 -54.39
C LYS A 1053 -19.61 23.59 -55.09
N LYS A 1054 -20.28 22.65 -54.36
CA LYS A 1054 -21.41 21.74 -54.76
C LYS A 1054 -21.20 20.25 -55.16
N LEU A 1055 -22.25 19.46 -54.80
CA LEU A 1055 -22.77 18.16 -55.32
C LEU A 1055 -22.30 16.78 -54.75
N GLU A 1056 -23.06 16.31 -53.75
CA GLU A 1056 -23.81 15.02 -53.65
C GLU A 1056 -23.20 13.58 -53.68
N LYS A 1057 -23.72 12.77 -52.72
CA LYS A 1057 -24.14 11.33 -52.75
C LYS A 1057 -23.11 10.17 -52.61
N GLY A 1058 -23.49 9.19 -51.76
CA GLY A 1058 -22.92 7.82 -51.63
C GLY A 1058 -22.20 7.57 -50.29
N ALA A 1059 -22.75 6.90 -49.26
CA ALA A 1059 -23.04 5.45 -49.11
C ALA A 1059 -21.76 4.58 -49.02
N LYS A 1060 -21.53 3.67 -48.03
CA LYS A 1060 -22.43 3.02 -47.04
C LYS A 1060 -21.63 2.38 -45.86
N GLY A 1061 -22.23 2.33 -44.66
CA GLY A 1061 -22.03 1.25 -43.67
C GLY A 1061 -20.93 1.45 -42.58
N LEU A 1062 -21.07 0.91 -41.35
CA LEU A 1062 -22.21 0.19 -40.75
C LEU A 1062 -22.29 0.40 -39.21
N LYS A 1063 -23.53 0.29 -38.70
CA LYS A 1063 -24.07 0.12 -37.32
C LYS A 1063 -23.10 -0.17 -36.13
N GLY A 1064 -23.46 0.18 -34.89
CA GLY A 1064 -24.73 0.75 -34.39
C GLY A 1064 -24.74 0.98 -32.87
N VAL A 1065 -25.85 1.51 -32.33
CA VAL A 1065 -25.95 2.09 -30.97
C VAL A 1065 -27.07 1.41 -30.13
N LYS A 1066 -26.89 1.43 -28.80
CA LYS A 1066 -27.80 1.11 -27.67
C LYS A 1066 -29.29 0.89 -27.98
N ASP A 1067 -29.86 -0.09 -27.30
CA ASP A 1067 -31.30 -0.25 -27.13
C ASP A 1067 -31.97 0.95 -26.44
N LEU A 1068 -33.11 1.36 -26.99
CA LEU A 1068 -34.02 2.37 -26.46
C LEU A 1068 -35.42 2.07 -27.04
N GLY A 1069 -36.12 1.08 -26.47
CA GLY A 1069 -37.07 0.26 -27.28
C GLY A 1069 -38.42 -0.16 -26.70
N GLU A 1070 -38.77 0.15 -25.45
CA GLU A 1070 -39.97 -0.42 -24.79
C GLU A 1070 -41.34 0.01 -25.36
N GLY A 1071 -41.39 1.06 -26.18
CA GLY A 1071 -42.66 1.63 -26.70
C GLY A 1071 -43.04 1.27 -28.15
N SER A 1072 -42.22 0.51 -28.89
CA SER A 1072 -42.36 0.37 -30.36
C SER A 1072 -43.25 -0.78 -30.83
N ARG A 1073 -43.72 -0.70 -32.09
CA ARG A 1073 -44.62 -1.66 -32.77
C ARG A 1073 -44.20 -3.12 -32.59
N LEU A 1074 -42.93 -3.43 -32.85
CA LEU A 1074 -42.38 -4.78 -32.75
C LEU A 1074 -42.34 -5.31 -31.30
N GLY A 1075 -42.13 -4.43 -30.32
CA GLY A 1075 -42.12 -4.79 -28.90
C GLY A 1075 -43.47 -5.27 -28.38
N LYS A 1076 -44.59 -4.74 -28.92
CA LYS A 1076 -45.94 -5.24 -28.59
C LYS A 1076 -46.22 -6.59 -29.23
N ILE A 1077 -45.87 -6.78 -30.51
CA ILE A 1077 -46.10 -8.04 -31.23
C ILE A 1077 -45.25 -9.18 -30.62
N ALA A 1078 -44.00 -8.90 -30.23
CA ALA A 1078 -43.18 -9.86 -29.48
C ALA A 1078 -43.82 -10.25 -28.13
N LYS A 1079 -44.24 -9.26 -27.32
CA LYS A 1079 -44.91 -9.50 -26.02
C LYS A 1079 -46.21 -10.34 -26.15
N VAL A 1080 -46.86 -10.33 -27.32
CA VAL A 1080 -48.01 -11.19 -27.68
C VAL A 1080 -47.59 -12.58 -28.18
N ARG A 1081 -46.52 -12.71 -28.98
CA ARG A 1081 -46.03 -14.01 -29.48
C ARG A 1081 -45.83 -14.99 -28.32
N ASP A 1082 -45.23 -14.55 -27.21
CA ASP A 1082 -45.01 -15.36 -26.00
C ASP A 1082 -46.29 -15.78 -25.25
N ALA A 1083 -47.44 -15.18 -25.59
CA ALA A 1083 -48.74 -15.48 -25.00
C ALA A 1083 -49.63 -16.34 -25.91
N VAL A 1084 -49.35 -16.37 -27.22
CA VAL A 1084 -50.11 -17.15 -28.21
C VAL A 1084 -49.31 -18.29 -28.84
N THR A 1085 -48.02 -18.41 -28.53
CA THR A 1085 -47.16 -19.53 -28.89
C THR A 1085 -46.27 -19.88 -27.70
N LYS A 1086 -45.95 -21.16 -27.52
CA LYS A 1086 -44.95 -21.63 -26.56
C LYS A 1086 -43.70 -22.05 -27.32
N ASP A 1087 -42.54 -21.58 -26.89
CA ASP A 1087 -41.24 -21.91 -27.48
C ASP A 1087 -41.20 -21.64 -29.02
N GLY A 1088 -41.94 -20.61 -29.46
CA GLY A 1088 -42.12 -20.22 -30.87
C GLY A 1088 -43.09 -21.08 -31.69
N LYS A 1089 -43.83 -22.02 -31.08
CA LYS A 1089 -44.78 -22.91 -31.75
C LYS A 1089 -46.21 -22.77 -31.20
N PRO A 1090 -47.26 -23.01 -32.00
CA PRO A 1090 -48.62 -23.01 -31.49
C PRO A 1090 -48.88 -24.10 -30.43
N HIS A 1091 -49.86 -23.85 -29.57
CA HIS A 1091 -50.33 -24.76 -28.53
C HIS A 1091 -51.22 -25.87 -29.10
N GLY A 1092 -51.35 -27.00 -28.39
CA GLY A 1092 -52.18 -28.12 -28.82
C GLY A 1092 -51.62 -28.87 -30.02
N TRP A 1093 -52.49 -29.32 -30.93
CA TRP A 1093 -52.11 -30.06 -32.14
C TRP A 1093 -52.86 -29.55 -33.38
N GLU A 1094 -52.28 -29.74 -34.57
CA GLU A 1094 -52.79 -29.18 -35.83
C GLU A 1094 -53.84 -30.11 -36.47
N ASP A 1095 -55.09 -29.66 -36.56
CA ASP A 1095 -56.24 -30.40 -37.13
C ASP A 1095 -56.48 -30.04 -38.61
N SER A 1096 -55.95 -28.89 -39.05
CA SER A 1096 -55.88 -28.44 -40.45
C SER A 1096 -54.83 -27.32 -40.59
N PRO A 1097 -54.34 -26.99 -41.80
CA PRO A 1097 -53.23 -26.05 -41.99
C PRO A 1097 -53.39 -24.69 -41.27
N ARG A 1098 -52.53 -24.47 -40.26
CA ARG A 1098 -52.51 -23.36 -39.30
C ARG A 1098 -53.77 -23.23 -38.42
N ILE A 1099 -54.50 -24.32 -38.18
CA ILE A 1099 -55.64 -24.40 -37.26
C ILE A 1099 -55.36 -25.46 -36.20
N TYR A 1100 -55.29 -25.04 -34.94
CA TYR A 1100 -54.83 -25.86 -33.83
C TYR A 1100 -55.95 -26.11 -32.81
N ILE A 1101 -56.06 -27.36 -32.37
CA ILE A 1101 -57.02 -27.81 -31.36
C ILE A 1101 -56.33 -27.82 -29.99
N VAL A 1102 -56.95 -27.10 -29.06
CA VAL A 1102 -56.51 -26.91 -27.68
C VAL A 1102 -57.65 -27.23 -26.71
N THR A 1103 -57.33 -27.48 -25.44
CA THR A 1103 -58.36 -27.61 -24.38
C THR A 1103 -59.04 -26.26 -24.10
N SER A 1104 -60.20 -26.31 -23.44
CA SER A 1104 -60.89 -25.10 -22.92
C SER A 1104 -59.96 -24.24 -22.09
N ASP A 1105 -59.17 -24.87 -21.23
CA ASP A 1105 -58.37 -24.22 -20.21
C ASP A 1105 -57.12 -23.59 -20.84
N GLU A 1106 -56.51 -24.24 -21.84
CA GLU A 1106 -55.45 -23.65 -22.66
C GLU A 1106 -55.97 -22.43 -23.44
N LEU A 1107 -57.13 -22.52 -24.11
CA LEU A 1107 -57.69 -21.37 -24.82
C LEU A 1107 -58.02 -20.21 -23.85
N THR A 1108 -58.57 -20.53 -22.68
CA THR A 1108 -58.85 -19.56 -21.60
C THR A 1108 -57.56 -18.88 -21.14
N LYS A 1109 -56.50 -19.66 -20.96
CA LYS A 1109 -55.18 -19.18 -20.53
C LYS A 1109 -54.54 -18.27 -21.58
N ILE A 1110 -54.57 -18.67 -22.85
CA ILE A 1110 -54.09 -17.84 -23.97
C ILE A 1110 -54.88 -16.52 -24.03
N ALA A 1111 -56.21 -16.55 -23.92
CA ALA A 1111 -57.03 -15.32 -23.86
C ALA A 1111 -56.70 -14.43 -22.65
N ASN A 1112 -56.44 -15.02 -21.48
CA ASN A 1112 -56.05 -14.29 -20.27
C ASN A 1112 -54.64 -13.70 -20.36
N ASP A 1113 -53.68 -14.42 -20.95
CA ASP A 1113 -52.33 -13.90 -21.16
C ASP A 1113 -52.31 -12.83 -22.27
N ILE A 1114 -53.18 -12.89 -23.29
CA ILE A 1114 -53.43 -11.77 -24.21
C ILE A 1114 -53.95 -10.54 -23.45
N ARG A 1115 -55.02 -10.67 -22.64
CA ARG A 1115 -55.54 -9.59 -21.77
C ARG A 1115 -54.44 -9.00 -20.89
N LYS A 1116 -53.60 -9.84 -20.29
CA LYS A 1116 -52.50 -9.43 -19.39
C LYS A 1116 -51.35 -8.73 -20.13
N LYS A 1117 -51.13 -9.01 -21.42
CA LYS A 1117 -50.05 -8.42 -22.23
C LYS A 1117 -50.48 -7.18 -23.03
N LEU A 1118 -51.76 -7.07 -23.41
CA LEU A 1118 -52.31 -5.96 -24.19
C LEU A 1118 -53.21 -4.99 -23.41
N GLY A 1119 -53.82 -5.45 -22.31
CA GLY A 1119 -54.89 -4.75 -21.60
C GLY A 1119 -56.29 -5.19 -22.04
N GLU A 1120 -57.30 -4.41 -21.63
CA GLU A 1120 -58.69 -4.59 -22.07
C GLU A 1120 -58.83 -4.56 -23.60
N PRO A 1121 -59.79 -5.28 -24.20
CA PRO A 1121 -60.03 -5.26 -25.64
C PRO A 1121 -60.59 -3.92 -26.10
N ASP A 1122 -60.23 -3.48 -27.32
CA ASP A 1122 -60.78 -2.26 -27.94
C ASP A 1122 -62.30 -2.38 -28.17
N ILE A 1123 -62.79 -3.62 -28.32
CA ILE A 1123 -64.20 -3.93 -28.50
C ILE A 1123 -64.55 -5.14 -27.62
N PHE A 1124 -65.45 -4.93 -26.65
CA PHE A 1124 -66.11 -5.99 -25.88
C PHE A 1124 -67.60 -5.99 -26.22
N THR A 1125 -68.11 -7.09 -26.79
CA THR A 1125 -69.53 -7.23 -27.16
C THR A 1125 -70.14 -8.47 -26.53
N LYS A 1126 -71.12 -8.27 -25.64
CA LYS A 1126 -71.94 -9.35 -25.07
C LYS A 1126 -73.10 -9.64 -26.04
N VAL A 1127 -73.09 -10.84 -26.62
CA VAL A 1127 -74.15 -11.32 -27.52
C VAL A 1127 -75.20 -12.06 -26.70
N GLU A 1128 -76.37 -11.46 -26.58
CA GLU A 1128 -77.47 -11.99 -25.77
C GLU A 1128 -77.83 -13.43 -26.16
N GLY A 1129 -78.09 -14.26 -25.15
CA GLY A 1129 -78.33 -15.69 -25.32
C GLY A 1129 -77.14 -16.54 -25.76
N LYS A 1130 -76.01 -15.97 -26.25
CA LYS A 1130 -74.91 -16.73 -26.87
C LYS A 1130 -73.56 -16.67 -26.15
N GLY A 1131 -73.02 -15.48 -25.86
CA GLY A 1131 -71.67 -15.35 -25.27
C GLY A 1131 -71.05 -13.95 -25.36
N THR A 1132 -69.73 -13.87 -25.42
CA THR A 1132 -68.96 -12.62 -25.61
C THR A 1132 -68.00 -12.72 -26.80
N VAL A 1133 -67.76 -11.58 -27.44
CA VAL A 1133 -66.72 -11.36 -28.45
C VAL A 1133 -65.80 -10.27 -27.92
N GLU A 1134 -64.49 -10.51 -27.95
CA GLU A 1134 -63.45 -9.57 -27.52
C GLU A 1134 -62.42 -9.40 -28.63
N THR A 1135 -62.13 -8.16 -29.01
CA THR A 1135 -61.21 -7.85 -30.12
C THR A 1135 -60.12 -6.88 -29.69
N TRP A 1136 -58.87 -7.25 -29.97
CA TRP A 1136 -57.69 -6.37 -29.90
C TRP A 1136 -57.18 -6.07 -31.31
N SER A 1137 -56.87 -4.81 -31.57
CA SER A 1137 -56.44 -4.27 -32.87
C SER A 1137 -54.97 -3.89 -32.78
N LEU A 1138 -54.12 -4.58 -33.54
CA LEU A 1138 -52.69 -4.34 -33.60
C LEU A 1138 -52.30 -3.81 -34.98
N GLU A 1139 -51.18 -3.11 -35.05
CA GLU A 1139 -50.65 -2.51 -36.27
C GLU A 1139 -50.00 -3.60 -37.16
N GLY A 1140 -50.86 -4.42 -37.76
CA GLY A 1140 -50.55 -5.64 -38.53
C GLY A 1140 -51.71 -6.65 -38.57
N GLY A 1141 -52.74 -6.50 -37.73
CA GLY A 1141 -53.88 -7.41 -37.73
C GLY A 1141 -54.80 -7.28 -36.51
N LYS A 1142 -55.87 -8.07 -36.46
CA LYS A 1142 -56.75 -8.18 -35.28
C LYS A 1142 -56.72 -9.57 -34.68
N ILE A 1143 -56.78 -9.62 -33.34
CA ILE A 1143 -56.98 -10.81 -32.52
C ILE A 1143 -58.42 -10.78 -32.03
N ASN A 1144 -59.16 -11.87 -32.17
CA ASN A 1144 -60.56 -11.96 -31.77
C ASN A 1144 -60.80 -13.22 -30.93
N TYR A 1145 -61.16 -13.06 -29.67
CA TYR A 1145 -61.60 -14.16 -28.80
C TYR A 1145 -63.13 -14.29 -28.83
N ARG A 1146 -63.64 -15.52 -28.84
CA ARG A 1146 -65.07 -15.86 -28.77
C ARG A 1146 -65.27 -17.11 -27.92
N ASN A 1147 -66.30 -17.12 -27.09
CA ASN A 1147 -66.73 -18.31 -26.32
C ASN A 1147 -67.99 -19.00 -26.88
N PHE A 1148 -68.33 -18.73 -28.15
CA PHE A 1148 -69.45 -19.34 -28.86
C PHE A 1148 -69.20 -19.47 -30.38
N SER A 1149 -69.82 -20.48 -31.00
CA SER A 1149 -69.82 -20.68 -32.46
C SER A 1149 -70.96 -19.93 -33.16
N GLN A 1150 -70.76 -19.55 -34.42
CA GLN A 1150 -71.79 -18.89 -35.24
C GLN A 1150 -72.93 -19.84 -35.67
N SER A 1151 -72.67 -21.15 -35.78
CA SER A 1151 -73.62 -22.16 -36.31
C SER A 1151 -74.48 -22.87 -35.23
N GLN A 1152 -74.74 -22.18 -34.12
CA GLN A 1152 -75.56 -22.61 -32.97
C GLN A 1152 -74.98 -23.73 -32.07
N GLY A 1153 -74.25 -23.29 -31.04
CA GLY A 1153 -73.92 -24.08 -29.86
C GLY A 1153 -73.30 -23.19 -28.78
N LYS A 1154 -73.73 -23.32 -27.51
CA LYS A 1154 -73.00 -22.71 -26.38
C LYS A 1154 -71.79 -23.57 -26.05
N ALA A 1155 -70.65 -22.92 -25.78
CA ALA A 1155 -69.37 -23.53 -25.44
C ALA A 1155 -68.68 -24.35 -26.54
N ASP A 1156 -68.54 -23.73 -27.71
CA ASP A 1156 -67.43 -23.90 -28.67
C ASP A 1156 -66.62 -22.60 -28.65
N TRP A 1157 -65.34 -22.60 -28.27
CA TRP A 1157 -64.55 -21.38 -28.09
C TRP A 1157 -63.47 -21.26 -29.20
N THR A 1158 -63.12 -20.03 -29.61
CA THR A 1158 -62.03 -19.75 -30.58
C THR A 1158 -61.19 -18.52 -30.22
N ILE A 1159 -59.95 -18.50 -30.72
CA ILE A 1159 -59.16 -17.28 -30.90
C ILE A 1159 -58.75 -17.21 -32.37
N ASP A 1160 -59.11 -16.11 -33.02
CA ASP A 1160 -58.93 -15.85 -34.46
C ASP A 1160 -57.95 -14.70 -34.72
N PHE A 1161 -56.88 -15.00 -35.46
CA PHE A 1161 -55.88 -14.03 -35.92
C PHE A 1161 -56.17 -13.61 -37.36
N SER A 1162 -55.76 -12.41 -37.77
CA SER A 1162 -56.05 -11.88 -39.11
C SER A 1162 -54.90 -11.06 -39.68
N ARG A 1163 -54.78 -11.05 -41.02
CA ARG A 1163 -53.68 -10.44 -41.78
C ARG A 1163 -52.31 -10.96 -41.30
N ASP A 1164 -51.31 -10.09 -41.28
CA ASP A 1164 -49.87 -10.37 -41.11
C ASP A 1164 -49.57 -11.22 -39.85
N LEU A 1165 -50.39 -11.06 -38.79
CA LEU A 1165 -50.31 -11.89 -37.57
C LEU A 1165 -50.45 -13.40 -37.84
N GLN A 1166 -51.15 -13.81 -38.91
CA GLN A 1166 -51.29 -15.23 -39.29
C GLN A 1166 -49.99 -15.84 -39.84
N GLU A 1167 -49.07 -15.00 -40.30
CA GLU A 1167 -47.74 -15.40 -40.74
C GLU A 1167 -46.74 -15.22 -39.59
N GLU A 1168 -46.84 -14.11 -38.86
CA GLU A 1168 -45.92 -13.77 -37.77
C GLU A 1168 -46.04 -14.68 -36.54
N PHE A 1169 -47.17 -15.36 -36.33
CA PHE A 1169 -47.35 -16.42 -35.33
C PHE A 1169 -47.46 -17.84 -35.91
N GLY A 1170 -47.37 -18.01 -37.23
CA GLY A 1170 -47.56 -19.31 -37.90
C GLY A 1170 -48.95 -19.93 -37.74
N LEU A 1171 -49.95 -19.16 -37.30
CA LEU A 1171 -51.23 -19.64 -36.78
C LEU A 1171 -52.41 -18.78 -37.29
N LYS A 1172 -53.49 -19.42 -37.74
CA LYS A 1172 -54.74 -18.73 -38.12
C LYS A 1172 -55.76 -18.72 -36.99
N ARG A 1173 -55.96 -19.87 -36.33
CA ARG A 1173 -57.01 -20.06 -35.32
C ARG A 1173 -56.62 -21.11 -34.27
N TYR A 1174 -56.94 -20.82 -33.01
CA TYR A 1174 -57.17 -21.85 -31.99
C TYR A 1174 -58.66 -22.16 -31.85
N HIS A 1175 -59.00 -23.42 -31.63
CA HIS A 1175 -60.37 -23.87 -31.40
C HIS A 1175 -60.41 -25.01 -30.37
N VAL A 1176 -61.50 -25.10 -29.61
CA VAL A 1176 -61.75 -26.18 -28.64
C VAL A 1176 -62.72 -27.17 -29.24
N LYS A 1177 -62.26 -28.42 -29.45
CA LYS A 1177 -63.06 -29.53 -29.98
C LYS A 1177 -63.66 -30.31 -28.80
N ARG A 1178 -64.97 -30.53 -28.78
CA ARG A 1178 -65.62 -31.35 -27.75
C ARG A 1178 -65.22 -32.83 -27.92
N GLY A 1179 -64.70 -33.40 -26.85
CA GLY A 1179 -64.59 -34.84 -26.59
C GLY A 1179 -65.40 -35.19 -25.35
#